data_AF-A0A1H3WLD2-F1
#
_entry.id   AF-A0A1H3WLD2-F1
#
_cell.length_a   1.000
_cell.length_b   1.000
_cell.length_c   1.000
_cell.angle_alpha   90.00
_cell.angle_beta   90.00
_cell.angle_gamma   90.00
#
_symmetry.space_group_name_H-M   'P 1'
#
loop_
_entity.id
_entity.type
_entity.pdbx_description
1 polymer ?
#
loop_
_entity_poly.entity_id
_entity_poly.type
_entity_poly.pdbx_seq_one_letter_code
_entity_poly.pdbx_strand_id
1 'polypeptide(L)'
;MGLKKLFFAIGTTLILACTTQKNNTGLSGSISGVYPRLAYYNDEGECGTGAVVPWAGSLWVITYGPHLPYGSSDKLYQITSGLEKIVRDESIGGTPANRMIHKESNQLFIGPYAISAEGNVRVIPYTVMPGRHTGNACHLTDPANKIYYGTMEEGFYEVDVNTLEVKELFRDGNVDRKPGEMAQEAALLPGAHGKGLYSGQGVLVYSNNGEATQEALHKFDVEAGSLSEWDGKEWKLVRRNQFVEVTGPGGIYGNSDPETDPIWATGWDHKSLLLGVRDATEGWSFYRLPKASHSYDGAHGWNTEWPRIRDIGTETQSDYLMTMHGMFWNFPGTFTAGTSAGIRPRSAYLKVIGDFTRWDNQLVFGCDDSAQREFLNKRKAKGNIEGPGQSNSNLWFTSVAIPDELGPTTAGGAVWAREKVNADEYSEPFLFTGWPHRSSWIRNEGTTPVTVTYEADKNGNNEWSRLKSIELAAGESIHIDFSSSETGEWVRAKPDRPATLTLTFTYKDNDTRSTVPDKIFKGLADVGSESNLGGLLYGLGENRRALGLLANTTTDGEVWETGYYEMGEELKLERKEDVSTADFIRDRFAIPQQVVEIEKGSVLVVDDKNRRWRLPLGEDAYSSLTDKGLLRICREVATERDLFSCHGTFYELPAENADGYAKIRPVATHHYRINDYASYRGMLILTGITPEEGKGNPHIIVSQDGKAAVWAGVIDDLWKLGRPRGKGGPWVDSDVKAQVASDPYLIGFYDQRELTLSHSSEKAVKISVEVDPTGNGDWMEYAVYTVEPGQQQRHQFSPSFQARWIRFISDTDTNVTTWLEYK
;
A
#
# COMPACT_ATOMS: atom_id res chain seq x y z
N MET A 1 -25.29 37.09 82.04
CA MET A 1 -24.07 36.77 82.82
C MET A 1 -23.26 35.78 81.96
N GLY A 2 -21.98 36.07 81.70
CA GLY A 2 -21.13 35.55 80.60
C GLY A 2 -20.92 34.02 80.53
N LEU A 3 -20.17 33.46 79.59
CA LEU A 3 -19.04 34.01 78.83
C LEU A 3 -18.73 33.08 77.62
N LYS A 4 -18.48 33.68 76.44
CA LYS A 4 -17.53 33.34 75.36
C LYS A 4 -17.25 31.87 74.96
N LYS A 5 -17.40 31.59 73.65
CA LYS A 5 -16.40 31.04 72.68
C LYS A 5 -17.14 30.61 71.41
N LEU A 6 -16.65 30.69 70.17
CA LEU A 6 -15.63 31.45 69.45
C LEU A 6 -15.96 31.09 67.99
N PHE A 7 -16.15 32.08 67.13
CA PHE A 7 -16.36 31.88 65.70
C PHE A 7 -15.08 31.34 65.03
N PHE A 8 -15.20 30.31 64.19
CA PHE A 8 -14.32 30.12 63.03
C PHE A 8 -15.09 29.34 61.95
N ALA A 9 -15.62 30.06 60.97
CA ALA A 9 -16.12 29.47 59.73
C ALA A 9 -14.92 29.31 58.78
N ILE A 10 -14.57 28.07 58.46
CA ILE A 10 -13.59 27.76 57.42
C ILE A 10 -14.33 27.88 56.09
N GLY A 11 -14.04 28.94 55.35
CA GLY A 11 -14.41 29.08 53.95
C GLY A 11 -13.47 28.22 53.11
N THR A 12 -13.97 27.10 52.60
CA THR A 12 -13.26 26.28 51.62
C THR A 12 -13.46 26.91 50.23
N THR A 13 -12.48 27.70 49.78
CA THR A 13 -12.41 28.19 48.41
C THR A 13 -12.02 27.02 47.51
N LEU A 14 -12.99 26.39 46.84
CA LEU A 14 -12.72 25.50 45.70
C LEU A 14 -12.13 26.35 44.57
N ILE A 15 -10.82 26.28 44.38
CA ILE A 15 -10.19 26.71 43.13
C ILE A 15 -10.46 25.58 42.13
N LEU A 16 -11.56 25.72 41.39
CA LEU A 16 -11.74 25.03 40.11
C LEU A 16 -10.63 25.55 39.19
N ALA A 17 -9.54 24.78 39.10
CA ALA A 17 -8.57 24.91 38.03
C ALA A 17 -9.26 24.45 36.73
N CYS A 18 -10.04 25.34 36.13
CA CYS A 18 -10.32 25.26 34.70
C CYS A 18 -8.98 25.40 34.00
N THR A 19 -8.37 24.27 33.63
CA THR A 19 -7.38 24.24 32.56
C THR A 19 -8.11 24.67 31.30
N THR A 20 -8.06 25.97 31.03
CA THR A 20 -8.30 26.51 29.70
C THR A 20 -7.35 25.79 28.77
N GLN A 21 -7.88 24.85 27.98
CA GLN A 21 -7.27 24.43 26.73
C GLN A 21 -6.91 25.72 26.01
N LYS A 22 -5.61 26.04 25.97
CA LYS A 22 -5.10 27.04 25.06
C LYS A 22 -5.45 26.51 23.69
N ASN A 23 -6.50 27.05 23.10
CA ASN A 23 -6.64 27.09 21.66
C ASN A 23 -5.37 27.78 21.15
N ASN A 24 -4.37 26.98 20.78
CA ASN A 24 -3.19 27.44 20.08
C ASN A 24 -3.66 27.91 18.70
N THR A 25 -4.09 29.16 18.62
CA THR A 25 -4.43 29.88 17.39
C THR A 25 -3.18 30.21 16.55
N GLY A 26 -2.16 29.34 16.58
CA GLY A 26 -0.89 29.44 15.86
C GLY A 26 -0.43 28.13 15.21
N LEU A 27 -1.28 27.10 15.13
CA LEU A 27 -0.99 25.79 14.50
C LEU A 27 -1.54 25.70 13.05
N SER A 28 -1.56 26.80 12.29
CA SER A 28 -2.13 26.87 10.94
C SER A 28 -1.18 26.35 9.83
N GLY A 29 -0.44 25.27 10.08
CA GLY A 29 0.68 24.83 9.22
C GLY A 29 0.57 23.43 8.60
N SER A 30 -0.57 22.74 8.70
CA SER A 30 -0.76 21.43 8.06
C SER A 30 -1.59 21.51 6.79
N ILE A 31 -1.23 20.70 5.79
CA ILE A 31 -2.04 20.44 4.60
C ILE A 31 -2.38 18.94 4.59
N SER A 32 -3.66 18.59 4.52
CA SER A 32 -4.16 17.21 4.57
C SER A 32 -3.60 16.38 5.74
N GLY A 33 -3.34 17.00 6.88
CA GLY A 33 -2.80 16.32 8.07
C GLY A 33 -1.28 16.12 8.07
N VAL A 34 -0.56 16.63 7.06
CA VAL A 34 0.90 16.63 7.02
C VAL A 34 1.42 17.98 7.48
N TYR A 35 2.36 17.98 8.42
CA TYR A 35 3.06 19.18 8.87
C TYR A 35 4.45 19.22 8.23
N PRO A 36 4.74 20.11 7.26
CA PRO A 36 5.99 20.10 6.51
C PRO A 36 7.25 20.23 7.39
N ARG A 37 7.16 20.97 8.50
CA ARG A 37 8.24 21.12 9.50
C ARG A 37 8.59 19.82 10.24
N LEU A 38 7.69 18.84 10.26
CA LEU A 38 7.96 17.54 10.88
C LEU A 38 8.75 16.59 9.96
N ALA A 39 8.84 16.89 8.66
CA ALA A 39 9.56 16.05 7.72
C ALA A 39 11.01 15.80 8.15
N TYR A 40 11.46 14.57 7.95
CA TYR A 40 12.81 14.12 8.27
C TYR A 40 13.55 13.75 6.98
N TYR A 41 14.88 13.85 7.05
CA TYR A 41 15.80 13.71 5.93
C TYR A 41 17.03 12.97 6.41
N ASN A 42 17.64 12.20 5.52
CA ASN A 42 18.90 11.50 5.76
C ASN A 42 19.80 11.61 4.51
N ASP A 43 20.99 11.02 4.56
CA ASP A 43 22.01 11.04 3.49
C ASP A 43 21.97 9.76 2.64
N GLU A 44 21.06 8.85 2.97
CA GLU A 44 20.90 7.52 2.41
C GLU A 44 19.90 7.47 1.24
N GLY A 45 19.81 6.30 0.60
CA GLY A 45 18.92 6.07 -0.55
C GLY A 45 17.43 6.00 -0.22
N GLU A 46 17.05 5.90 1.05
CA GLU A 46 15.68 5.76 1.56
C GLU A 46 15.58 6.41 2.92
N CYS A 47 14.41 6.94 3.30
CA CYS A 47 14.19 7.55 4.62
C CYS A 47 12.75 7.29 5.09
N GLY A 48 12.47 6.09 5.60
CA GLY A 48 11.14 5.73 6.11
C GLY A 48 11.01 5.90 7.63
N THR A 49 9.78 5.85 8.14
CA THR A 49 9.53 5.67 9.59
C THR A 49 9.55 4.18 9.95
N GLY A 50 10.44 3.78 10.85
CA GLY A 50 10.50 2.40 11.34
C GLY A 50 9.49 2.11 12.45
N ALA A 51 9.28 3.08 13.34
CA ALA A 51 8.32 2.96 14.43
C ALA A 51 7.79 4.32 14.88
N VAL A 52 6.52 4.34 15.33
CA VAL A 52 5.86 5.48 15.96
C VAL A 52 5.17 5.04 17.25
N VAL A 53 5.57 5.60 18.39
CA VAL A 53 5.12 5.14 19.72
C VAL A 53 4.85 6.33 20.66
N PRO A 54 3.64 6.46 21.22
CA PRO A 54 3.37 7.39 22.31
C PRO A 54 3.99 6.87 23.60
N TRP A 55 4.88 7.65 24.21
CA TRP A 55 5.55 7.28 25.46
C TRP A 55 6.06 8.52 26.21
N ALA A 56 5.99 8.51 27.54
CA ALA A 56 6.45 9.62 28.39
C ALA A 56 5.89 11.01 27.97
N GLY A 57 4.62 11.05 27.56
CA GLY A 57 3.92 12.29 27.14
C GLY A 57 4.36 12.88 25.81
N SER A 58 5.17 12.16 25.02
CA SER A 58 5.61 12.56 23.69
C SER A 58 5.33 11.45 22.67
N LEU A 59 5.37 11.79 21.39
CA LEU A 59 5.40 10.83 20.31
C LEU A 59 6.87 10.57 19.91
N TRP A 60 7.32 9.33 20.07
CA TRP A 60 8.66 8.90 19.68
C TRP A 60 8.63 8.30 18.29
N VAL A 61 9.55 8.74 17.44
CA VAL A 61 9.65 8.33 16.04
C VAL A 61 11.10 7.98 15.73
N ILE A 62 11.31 6.82 15.11
CA ILE A 62 12.63 6.42 14.63
C ILE A 62 12.58 6.28 13.11
N THR A 63 13.55 6.87 12.42
CA THR A 63 13.70 6.73 10.97
C THR A 63 14.72 5.65 10.62
N TYR A 64 14.66 5.18 9.38
CA TYR A 64 15.59 4.18 8.88
C TYR A 64 16.07 4.51 7.46
N GLY A 65 17.31 4.09 7.18
CA GLY A 65 17.87 3.96 5.84
C GLY A 65 17.83 2.51 5.37
N PRO A 66 18.19 2.19 4.12
CA PRO A 66 17.84 0.92 3.48
C PRO A 66 18.51 -0.31 4.14
N HIS A 67 19.80 -0.56 3.90
CA HIS A 67 20.53 -1.72 4.45
C HIS A 67 21.70 -1.27 5.32
N LEU A 68 21.43 -0.74 6.51
CA LEU A 68 22.44 -0.14 7.40
C LEU A 68 22.51 -0.82 8.78
N PRO A 69 23.21 -1.98 8.88
CA PRO A 69 23.33 -2.75 10.12
C PRO A 69 24.30 -2.16 11.16
N TYR A 70 25.01 -1.08 10.83
CA TYR A 70 26.07 -0.50 11.67
C TYR A 70 25.87 1.01 11.96
N GLY A 71 24.65 1.51 11.80
CA GLY A 71 24.30 2.91 11.99
C GLY A 71 24.25 3.72 10.69
N SER A 72 23.71 4.94 10.77
CA SER A 72 23.45 5.82 9.62
C SER A 72 23.26 7.29 10.03
N SER A 73 22.90 8.14 9.08
CA SER A 73 22.50 9.53 9.37
C SER A 73 21.07 9.65 9.93
N ASP A 74 20.27 8.57 9.96
CA ASP A 74 18.92 8.51 10.54
C ASP A 74 18.90 8.88 12.03
N LYS A 75 17.70 9.22 12.51
CA LYS A 75 17.53 9.83 13.83
C LYS A 75 16.39 9.23 14.64
N LEU A 76 16.55 9.34 15.95
CA LEU A 76 15.46 9.27 16.91
C LEU A 76 14.91 10.68 17.12
N TYR A 77 13.59 10.83 16.97
CA TYR A 77 12.87 12.06 17.18
C TYR A 77 11.93 11.93 18.36
N GLN A 78 11.84 13.00 19.15
CA GLN A 78 10.82 13.19 20.17
C GLN A 78 9.92 14.34 19.69
N ILE A 79 8.63 14.07 19.54
CA ILE A 79 7.64 15.07 19.14
C ILE A 79 6.75 15.38 20.34
N THR A 80 6.77 16.63 20.81
CA THR A 80 5.95 17.06 21.94
C THR A 80 4.49 17.21 21.53
N SER A 81 3.55 17.26 22.48
CA SER A 81 2.13 17.56 22.19
C SER A 81 1.89 18.92 21.52
N GLY A 82 2.85 19.85 21.63
CA GLY A 82 2.89 21.09 20.85
C GLY A 82 3.33 20.90 19.39
N LEU A 83 3.53 19.65 18.96
CA LEU A 83 4.14 19.24 17.70
C LEU A 83 5.55 19.81 17.50
N GLU A 84 6.32 20.06 18.56
CA GLU A 84 7.73 20.44 18.44
C GLU A 84 8.57 19.19 18.18
N LYS A 85 9.39 19.19 17.13
CA LYS A 85 10.26 18.07 16.77
C LYS A 85 11.64 18.29 17.37
N ILE A 86 12.01 17.45 18.32
CA ILE A 86 13.32 17.42 18.96
C ILE A 86 14.11 16.27 18.36
N VAL A 87 15.28 16.56 17.78
CA VAL A 87 16.24 15.54 17.34
C VAL A 87 17.05 15.12 18.55
N ARG A 88 17.09 13.82 18.85
CA ARG A 88 17.83 13.28 19.99
C ARG A 88 19.32 13.17 19.67
N ASP A 89 20.17 13.76 20.51
CA ASP A 89 21.63 13.71 20.36
C ASP A 89 22.18 12.29 20.48
N GLU A 90 21.43 11.39 21.12
CA GLU A 90 21.74 9.98 21.27
C GLU A 90 21.65 9.18 19.94
N SER A 91 21.16 9.79 18.87
CA SER A 91 20.90 9.12 17.59
C SER A 91 22.16 8.54 16.92
N ILE A 92 22.15 7.23 16.67
CA ILE A 92 23.18 6.47 15.94
C ILE A 92 22.68 5.88 14.60
N GLY A 93 21.45 6.20 14.19
CA GLY A 93 20.85 5.77 12.91
C GLY A 93 20.64 4.25 12.78
N GLY A 94 20.74 3.73 11.55
CA GLY A 94 20.65 2.33 11.17
C GLY A 94 19.39 1.99 10.34
N THR A 95 19.05 0.70 10.29
CA THR A 95 17.76 0.22 9.77
C THR A 95 16.86 -0.42 10.87
N PRO A 96 16.35 0.36 11.83
CA PRO A 96 15.46 -0.16 12.86
C PRO A 96 13.97 -0.01 12.52
N ALA A 97 13.17 -1.00 12.89
CA ALA A 97 11.70 -0.93 12.92
C ALA A 97 11.09 -1.63 14.15
N ASN A 98 11.95 -2.13 15.04
CA ASN A 98 11.56 -2.76 16.28
C ASN A 98 11.06 -1.73 17.29
N ARG A 99 10.05 -2.13 18.07
CA ARG A 99 9.56 -1.37 19.22
C ARG A 99 8.82 -2.27 20.19
N MET A 100 8.93 -1.99 21.49
CA MET A 100 8.16 -2.62 22.55
C MET A 100 8.12 -1.70 23.78
N ILE A 101 6.93 -1.51 24.35
CA ILE A 101 6.81 -0.95 25.71
C ILE A 101 6.90 -2.11 26.69
N HIS A 102 8.04 -2.21 27.36
CA HIS A 102 8.34 -3.29 28.29
C HIS A 102 7.77 -2.95 29.66
N LYS A 103 6.66 -3.61 30.03
CA LYS A 103 5.87 -3.32 31.23
C LYS A 103 6.69 -3.48 32.51
N GLU A 104 7.50 -4.53 32.57
CA GLU A 104 8.24 -4.96 33.76
C GLU A 104 9.34 -3.96 34.15
N SER A 105 9.96 -3.33 33.14
CA SER A 105 11.01 -2.33 33.36
C SER A 105 10.53 -0.89 33.22
N ASN A 106 9.26 -0.69 32.83
CA ASN A 106 8.64 0.60 32.58
C ASN A 106 9.47 1.47 31.61
N GLN A 107 9.87 0.88 30.49
CA GLN A 107 10.69 1.51 29.46
C GLN A 107 10.12 1.23 28.07
N LEU A 108 10.28 2.21 27.17
CA LEU A 108 10.13 2.00 25.73
C LEU A 108 11.47 1.56 25.13
N PHE A 109 11.50 0.39 24.52
CA PHE A 109 12.58 -0.03 23.63
C PHE A 109 12.17 0.27 22.20
N ILE A 110 12.98 1.03 21.46
CA ILE A 110 12.71 1.44 20.07
C ILE A 110 14.04 1.55 19.33
N GLY A 111 14.25 0.78 18.26
CA GLY A 111 15.58 0.69 17.67
C GLY A 111 16.63 0.20 18.68
N PRO A 112 17.85 0.76 18.63
CA PRO A 112 18.91 0.49 19.60
C PRO A 112 18.74 1.28 20.92
N TYR A 113 17.58 1.90 21.17
CA TYR A 113 17.38 2.81 22.30
C TYR A 113 16.46 2.21 23.37
N ALA A 114 16.78 2.51 24.63
CA ALA A 114 15.91 2.30 25.79
C ALA A 114 15.55 3.66 26.41
N ILE A 115 14.26 3.93 26.55
CA ILE A 115 13.72 5.22 26.97
C ILE A 115 12.92 5.06 28.26
N SER A 116 13.34 5.73 29.33
CA SER A 116 12.65 5.67 30.63
C SER A 116 11.28 6.36 30.60
N ALA A 117 10.47 6.16 31.62
CA ALA A 117 9.19 6.85 31.79
C ALA A 117 9.33 8.38 31.92
N GLU A 118 10.52 8.87 32.28
CA GLU A 118 10.87 10.30 32.31
C GLU A 118 11.42 10.81 30.96
N GLY A 119 11.57 9.93 29.96
CA GLY A 119 12.08 10.28 28.64
C GLY A 119 13.61 10.31 28.52
N ASN A 120 14.35 9.72 29.48
CA ASN A 120 15.80 9.59 29.39
C ASN A 120 16.18 8.49 28.40
N VAL A 121 17.04 8.80 27.43
CA VAL A 121 17.45 7.87 26.37
C VAL A 121 18.80 7.23 26.72
N ARG A 122 18.88 5.91 26.60
CA ARG A 122 20.13 5.14 26.64
C ARG A 122 20.29 4.37 25.33
N VAL A 123 21.54 4.16 24.92
CA VAL A 123 21.88 3.62 23.60
C VAL A 123 22.61 2.28 23.75
N ILE A 124 22.21 1.29 22.97
CA ILE A 124 22.96 0.05 22.73
C ILE A 124 23.80 0.25 21.46
N PRO A 125 25.14 0.33 21.54
CA PRO A 125 25.96 0.55 20.35
C PRO A 125 25.89 -0.60 19.35
N TYR A 126 25.88 -0.30 18.05
CA TYR A 126 25.96 -1.32 16.99
C TYR A 126 27.26 -2.14 17.02
N THR A 127 28.31 -1.67 17.70
CA THR A 127 29.53 -2.46 17.93
C THR A 127 29.31 -3.62 18.92
N VAL A 128 28.23 -3.58 19.69
CA VAL A 128 27.85 -4.62 20.67
C VAL A 128 26.64 -5.42 20.19
N MET A 129 25.69 -4.78 19.48
CA MET A 129 24.51 -5.43 18.90
C MET A 129 24.31 -5.01 17.43
N PRO A 130 25.14 -5.53 16.50
CA PRO A 130 25.04 -5.21 15.09
C PRO A 130 23.75 -5.79 14.46
N GLY A 131 23.33 -5.19 13.35
CA GLY A 131 22.22 -5.68 12.53
C GLY A 131 21.08 -4.67 12.35
N ARG A 132 20.15 -5.02 11.46
CA ARG A 132 18.95 -4.22 11.16
C ARG A 132 17.83 -4.64 12.13
N HIS A 133 17.68 -3.97 13.27
CA HIS A 133 16.74 -4.39 14.33
C HIS A 133 15.27 -4.38 13.82
N THR A 134 14.63 -5.54 13.76
CA THR A 134 13.32 -5.72 13.11
C THR A 134 12.18 -5.93 14.10
N GLY A 135 12.43 -6.59 15.24
CA GLY A 135 11.42 -6.80 16.26
C GLY A 135 11.99 -6.98 17.67
N ASN A 136 11.14 -6.73 18.67
CA ASN A 136 11.40 -6.96 20.09
C ASN A 136 10.31 -7.88 20.65
N ALA A 137 10.66 -8.73 21.62
CA ALA A 137 9.71 -9.62 22.27
C ALA A 137 10.02 -9.83 23.75
N CYS A 138 9.01 -10.14 24.57
CA CYS A 138 9.20 -10.53 25.97
C CYS A 138 10.14 -11.74 26.06
N HIS A 139 11.01 -11.79 27.07
CA HIS A 139 11.86 -12.94 27.29
C HIS A 139 11.04 -14.15 27.78
N LEU A 140 11.32 -15.35 27.26
CA LEU A 140 10.51 -16.55 27.53
C LEU A 140 10.59 -17.01 28.99
N THR A 141 11.73 -16.81 29.64
CA THR A 141 12.00 -17.38 30.99
C THR A 141 12.38 -16.35 32.05
N ASP A 142 12.59 -15.09 31.66
CA ASP A 142 13.04 -14.00 32.55
C ASP A 142 12.52 -12.64 32.05
N PRO A 143 11.21 -12.50 31.81
CA PRO A 143 10.62 -11.26 31.29
C PRO A 143 10.77 -10.07 32.25
N ALA A 144 11.03 -10.31 33.54
CA ALA A 144 11.24 -9.24 34.51
C ALA A 144 12.52 -8.45 34.26
N ASN A 145 13.58 -9.11 33.77
CA ASN A 145 14.91 -8.53 33.65
C ASN A 145 15.44 -8.48 32.21
N LYS A 146 14.80 -9.19 31.28
CA LYS A 146 15.32 -9.35 29.92
C LYS A 146 14.26 -9.15 28.85
N ILE A 147 14.75 -8.74 27.69
CA ILE A 147 13.99 -8.60 26.45
C ILE A 147 14.77 -9.25 25.30
N TYR A 148 14.07 -9.78 24.30
CA TYR A 148 14.69 -10.26 23.07
C TYR A 148 14.70 -9.18 21.99
N TYR A 149 15.79 -9.15 21.23
CA TYR A 149 15.94 -8.41 19.99
C TYR A 149 16.15 -9.39 18.84
N GLY A 150 15.50 -9.13 17.71
CA GLY A 150 15.72 -9.81 16.44
C GLY A 150 16.10 -8.81 15.35
N THR A 151 16.99 -9.22 14.45
CA THR A 151 17.39 -8.42 13.28
C THR A 151 16.86 -9.03 11.98
N MET A 152 16.92 -8.28 10.88
CA MET A 152 16.47 -8.76 9.57
C MET A 152 17.31 -9.92 9.01
N GLU A 153 18.59 -9.98 9.39
CA GLU A 153 19.56 -11.02 9.01
C GLU A 153 19.79 -12.02 10.16
N GLU A 154 18.73 -12.32 10.93
CA GLU A 154 18.69 -13.47 11.84
C GLU A 154 19.68 -13.41 13.02
N GLY A 155 20.09 -12.20 13.40
CA GLY A 155 20.72 -11.92 14.67
C GLY A 155 19.69 -11.89 15.79
N PHE A 156 19.92 -12.66 16.84
CA PHE A 156 19.04 -12.75 18.00
C PHE A 156 19.83 -12.52 19.28
N TYR A 157 19.34 -11.62 20.13
CA TYR A 157 20.03 -11.19 21.35
C TYR A 157 19.07 -11.17 22.54
N GLU A 158 19.57 -11.49 23.74
CA GLU A 158 18.91 -11.13 25.00
C GLU A 158 19.61 -9.89 25.58
N VAL A 159 18.82 -8.93 26.06
CA VAL A 159 19.33 -7.68 26.63
C VAL A 159 18.81 -7.52 28.05
N ASP A 160 19.71 -7.24 29.00
CA ASP A 160 19.32 -6.84 30.35
C ASP A 160 18.70 -5.44 30.33
N VAL A 161 17.46 -5.31 30.78
CA VAL A 161 16.69 -4.06 30.67
C VAL A 161 17.20 -2.94 31.60
N ASN A 162 17.98 -3.30 32.63
CA ASN A 162 18.51 -2.37 33.62
C ASN A 162 19.91 -1.89 33.23
N THR A 163 20.78 -2.77 32.74
CA THR A 163 22.19 -2.45 32.42
C THR A 163 22.44 -2.22 30.93
N LEU A 164 21.57 -2.73 30.05
CA LEU A 164 21.76 -2.86 28.60
C LEU A 164 22.93 -3.78 28.21
N GLU A 165 23.33 -4.70 29.09
CA GLU A 165 24.25 -5.77 28.73
C GLU A 165 23.59 -6.70 27.71
N VAL A 166 24.30 -6.96 26.61
CA VAL A 166 23.81 -7.75 25.48
C VAL A 166 24.49 -9.11 25.49
N LYS A 167 23.70 -10.17 25.34
CA LYS A 167 24.21 -11.51 25.06
C LYS A 167 23.65 -12.00 23.72
N GLU A 168 24.58 -12.29 22.81
CA GLU A 168 24.30 -12.91 21.51
C GLU A 168 23.83 -14.36 21.71
N LEU A 169 22.65 -14.67 21.16
CA LEU A 169 22.13 -16.04 21.08
C LEU A 169 22.45 -16.65 19.72
N PHE A 170 22.23 -15.86 18.68
CA PHE A 170 22.55 -16.18 17.30
C PHE A 170 23.13 -14.93 16.64
N ARG A 171 24.22 -15.10 15.91
CA ARG A 171 24.94 -14.01 15.29
C ARG A 171 24.23 -13.52 14.04
N ASP A 172 24.19 -12.20 13.87
CA ASP A 172 23.65 -11.55 12.68
C ASP A 172 24.46 -11.86 11.42
N GLY A 173 23.77 -12.21 10.33
CA GLY A 173 24.38 -12.59 9.06
C GLY A 173 25.27 -11.52 8.43
N ASN A 174 25.06 -10.23 8.72
CA ASN A 174 25.93 -9.15 8.22
C ASN A 174 27.34 -9.21 8.82
N VAL A 175 27.54 -9.87 9.97
CA VAL A 175 28.84 -10.02 10.62
C VAL A 175 29.68 -11.10 9.92
N ASP A 176 29.03 -12.21 9.53
CA ASP A 176 29.70 -13.38 8.96
C ASP A 176 29.66 -13.43 7.41
N ARG A 177 29.08 -12.41 6.76
CA ARG A 177 28.87 -12.35 5.31
C ARG A 177 30.17 -12.54 4.53
N LYS A 178 30.16 -13.44 3.55
CA LYS A 178 31.31 -13.70 2.67
C LYS A 178 31.29 -12.79 1.44
N PRO A 179 32.46 -12.50 0.85
CA PRO A 179 32.53 -11.81 -0.43
C PRO A 179 31.73 -12.56 -1.52
N GLY A 180 30.78 -11.88 -2.16
CA GLY A 180 29.97 -12.44 -3.26
C GLY A 180 28.56 -12.88 -2.87
N GLU A 181 28.26 -13.00 -1.57
CA GLU A 181 26.90 -13.23 -1.07
C GLU A 181 26.03 -11.97 -1.23
N MET A 182 24.72 -12.14 -1.43
CA MET A 182 23.81 -11.00 -1.49
C MET A 182 23.74 -10.31 -0.13
N ALA A 183 23.48 -9.00 -0.10
CA ALA A 183 23.57 -8.23 1.14
C ALA A 183 22.64 -8.73 2.26
N GLN A 184 21.52 -9.35 1.87
CA GLN A 184 20.46 -9.84 2.74
C GLN A 184 20.58 -11.35 3.08
N GLU A 185 21.64 -12.02 2.62
CA GLU A 185 21.79 -13.46 2.83
C GLU A 185 22.13 -13.77 4.30
N ALA A 186 21.38 -14.71 4.90
CA ALA A 186 21.59 -15.24 6.23
C ALA A 186 21.38 -16.77 6.22
N ALA A 187 22.05 -17.48 7.12
CA ALA A 187 22.17 -18.94 7.04
C ALA A 187 21.32 -19.70 8.08
N LEU A 188 20.71 -19.02 9.05
CA LEU A 188 20.05 -19.67 10.18
C LEU A 188 18.65 -20.13 9.79
N LEU A 189 17.87 -19.28 9.13
CA LEU A 189 16.48 -19.55 8.74
C LEU A 189 16.29 -19.36 7.23
N PRO A 190 15.23 -19.96 6.63
CA PRO A 190 14.92 -19.70 5.24
C PRO A 190 14.44 -18.26 4.98
N GLY A 191 14.82 -17.70 3.83
CA GLY A 191 14.50 -16.33 3.42
C GLY A 191 15.67 -15.38 3.64
N ALA A 192 15.41 -14.07 3.51
CA ALA A 192 16.49 -13.06 3.53
C ALA A 192 16.12 -11.71 4.16
N HIS A 193 14.87 -11.50 4.60
CA HIS A 193 14.45 -10.18 5.05
C HIS A 193 13.46 -10.30 6.22
N GLY A 194 14.01 -10.38 7.43
CA GLY A 194 13.22 -10.43 8.67
C GLY A 194 12.37 -9.19 8.91
N LYS A 195 11.14 -9.37 9.41
CA LYS A 195 10.17 -8.28 9.54
C LYS A 195 9.48 -8.18 10.91
N GLY A 196 9.42 -9.27 11.66
CA GLY A 196 8.68 -9.29 12.91
C GLY A 196 9.24 -10.31 13.89
N LEU A 197 9.06 -10.00 15.17
CA LEU A 197 9.41 -10.85 16.29
C LEU A 197 8.35 -10.73 17.37
N TYR A 198 7.85 -11.85 17.89
CA TYR A 198 6.90 -11.87 18.99
C TYR A 198 7.09 -13.10 19.87
N SER A 199 6.68 -13.06 21.12
CA SER A 199 6.73 -14.22 22.01
C SER A 199 5.41 -14.48 22.72
N GLY A 200 5.16 -15.76 22.99
CA GLY A 200 3.95 -16.28 23.63
C GLY A 200 3.90 -17.79 23.49
N GLN A 201 3.07 -18.45 24.29
CA GLN A 201 2.82 -19.89 24.27
C GLN A 201 4.11 -20.73 24.32
N GLY A 202 5.11 -20.24 25.07
CA GLY A 202 6.43 -20.88 25.22
C GLY A 202 7.36 -20.76 24.01
N VAL A 203 7.03 -19.96 22.99
CA VAL A 203 7.84 -19.81 21.77
C VAL A 203 8.15 -18.35 21.43
N LEU A 204 9.29 -18.14 20.80
CA LEU A 204 9.64 -16.91 20.08
C LEU A 204 9.35 -17.13 18.59
N VAL A 205 8.53 -16.28 17.98
CA VAL A 205 8.10 -16.39 16.58
C VAL A 205 8.76 -15.28 15.77
N TYR A 206 9.30 -15.63 14.61
CA TYR A 206 10.00 -14.73 13.69
C TYR A 206 9.42 -14.84 12.28
N SER A 207 9.18 -13.68 11.65
CA SER A 207 8.69 -13.58 10.28
C SER A 207 9.76 -13.02 9.33
N ASN A 208 9.76 -13.52 8.10
CA ASN A 208 10.65 -13.13 7.01
C ASN A 208 9.83 -13.00 5.71
N ASN A 209 10.03 -11.94 4.94
CA ASN A 209 9.26 -11.66 3.73
C ASN A 209 10.06 -11.74 2.42
N GLY A 210 11.34 -12.09 2.45
CA GLY A 210 12.22 -11.93 1.29
C GLY A 210 12.96 -13.21 0.89
N GLU A 211 13.54 -13.17 -0.30
CA GLU A 211 14.37 -14.24 -0.84
C GLU A 211 15.59 -13.63 -1.56
N ALA A 212 16.79 -14.08 -1.21
CA ALA A 212 18.05 -13.55 -1.72
C ALA A 212 18.50 -14.31 -2.98
N THR A 213 17.67 -14.28 -4.03
CA THR A 213 18.00 -14.92 -5.32
C THR A 213 17.84 -13.96 -6.48
N GLN A 214 18.58 -14.20 -7.57
CA GLN A 214 18.45 -13.42 -8.81
C GLN A 214 17.04 -13.54 -9.42
N GLU A 215 16.37 -14.68 -9.21
CA GLU A 215 15.01 -14.88 -9.72
C GLU A 215 13.99 -13.99 -8.99
N ALA A 216 14.12 -13.85 -7.66
CA ALA A 216 13.24 -13.02 -6.83
C ALA A 216 13.32 -11.51 -7.15
N LEU A 217 14.38 -11.05 -7.84
CA LEU A 217 14.51 -9.67 -8.33
C LEU A 217 13.61 -9.38 -9.55
N HIS A 218 13.13 -10.42 -10.23
CA HIS A 218 12.44 -10.29 -11.51
C HIS A 218 11.09 -11.00 -11.59
N LYS A 219 10.84 -11.96 -10.68
CA LYS A 219 9.60 -12.73 -10.62
C LYS A 219 8.94 -12.60 -9.26
N PHE A 220 7.67 -12.22 -9.27
CA PHE A 220 6.84 -12.01 -8.08
C PHE A 220 6.30 -13.31 -7.46
N ASP A 221 6.29 -14.42 -8.21
CA ASP A 221 5.68 -15.68 -7.82
C ASP A 221 6.67 -16.74 -7.32
N VAL A 222 7.92 -16.36 -7.10
CA VAL A 222 8.96 -17.19 -6.48
C VAL A 222 8.57 -17.51 -5.03
N GLU A 223 8.83 -18.74 -4.57
CA GLU A 223 8.70 -19.07 -3.16
C GLU A 223 9.69 -18.24 -2.34
N ALA A 224 9.19 -17.41 -1.43
CA ALA A 224 9.99 -16.46 -0.68
C ALA A 224 9.51 -16.34 0.77
N GLY A 225 10.41 -15.92 1.67
CA GLY A 225 10.12 -15.67 3.07
C GLY A 225 9.80 -16.90 3.92
N SER A 226 9.64 -16.70 5.22
CA SER A 226 9.31 -17.78 6.14
C SER A 226 8.60 -17.28 7.40
N LEU A 227 7.91 -18.20 8.06
CA LEU A 227 7.49 -18.08 9.45
C LEU A 227 8.18 -19.20 10.23
N SER A 228 8.87 -18.87 11.31
CA SER A 228 9.59 -19.82 12.15
C SER A 228 9.31 -19.56 13.63
N GLU A 229 9.39 -20.61 14.45
CA GLU A 229 9.23 -20.55 15.91
C GLU A 229 10.41 -21.21 16.64
N TRP A 230 10.84 -20.66 17.77
CA TRP A 230 11.92 -21.14 18.62
C TRP A 230 11.40 -21.41 20.03
N ASP A 231 11.65 -22.62 20.54
CA ASP A 231 11.18 -23.08 21.86
C ASP A 231 12.14 -22.77 23.02
N GLY A 232 13.16 -21.94 22.78
CA GLY A 232 14.27 -21.72 23.69
C GLY A 232 15.46 -22.65 23.47
N LYS A 233 15.37 -23.60 22.53
CA LYS A 233 16.44 -24.54 22.17
C LYS A 233 16.65 -24.61 20.67
N GLU A 234 15.61 -24.91 19.90
CA GLU A 234 15.70 -25.16 18.46
C GLU A 234 14.67 -24.37 17.65
N TRP A 235 15.07 -23.93 16.46
CA TRP A 235 14.20 -23.25 15.51
C TRP A 235 13.46 -24.28 14.66
N LYS A 236 12.16 -24.06 14.46
CA LYS A 236 11.30 -24.86 13.60
C LYS A 236 10.66 -23.96 12.55
N LEU A 237 10.80 -24.38 11.30
CA LEU A 237 10.08 -23.78 10.18
C LEU A 237 8.58 -24.12 10.30
N VAL A 238 7.74 -23.09 10.36
CA VAL A 238 6.27 -23.23 10.36
C VAL A 238 5.76 -23.24 8.92
N ARG A 239 6.20 -22.28 8.09
CA ARG A 239 5.70 -22.11 6.73
C ARG A 239 6.67 -21.35 5.83
N ARG A 240 6.70 -21.71 4.54
CA ARG A 240 7.47 -21.05 3.47
C ARG A 240 6.58 -20.14 2.63
N ASN A 241 6.38 -18.92 3.10
CA ASN A 241 5.69 -17.83 2.41
C ASN A 241 6.21 -16.50 2.96
N GLN A 242 5.88 -15.38 2.31
CA GLN A 242 6.31 -14.07 2.77
C GLN A 242 5.49 -13.70 4.00
N PHE A 243 6.13 -13.40 5.13
CA PHE A 243 5.48 -12.92 6.36
C PHE A 243 6.10 -11.62 6.84
N VAL A 244 5.26 -10.71 7.34
CA VAL A 244 5.66 -9.37 7.81
C VAL A 244 5.43 -9.20 9.29
N GLU A 245 4.18 -9.19 9.75
CA GLU A 245 3.86 -8.98 11.16
C GLU A 245 3.74 -10.31 11.88
N VAL A 246 4.30 -10.36 13.09
CA VAL A 246 3.94 -11.32 14.13
C VAL A 246 3.64 -10.52 15.39
N THR A 247 2.46 -10.76 15.98
CA THR A 247 1.95 -9.98 17.11
C THR A 247 0.86 -10.79 17.82
N GLY A 248 0.21 -10.20 18.82
CA GLY A 248 -0.93 -10.79 19.51
C GLY A 248 -1.85 -9.71 20.07
N PRO A 249 -2.88 -10.08 20.85
CA PRO A 249 -3.75 -9.11 21.50
C PRO A 249 -2.98 -8.04 22.29
N GLY A 250 -1.84 -8.40 22.89
CA GLY A 250 -1.00 -7.46 23.63
C GLY A 250 -0.25 -6.41 22.79
N GLY A 251 -0.17 -6.60 21.47
CA GLY A 251 0.53 -5.68 20.57
C GLY A 251 1.96 -5.38 21.05
N ILE A 252 2.35 -4.10 21.01
CA ILE A 252 3.69 -3.63 21.42
C ILE A 252 3.98 -3.77 22.92
N TYR A 253 3.03 -4.24 23.73
CA TYR A 253 3.23 -4.47 25.17
C TYR A 253 3.51 -5.94 25.51
N GLY A 254 3.45 -6.84 24.52
CA GLY A 254 3.41 -8.28 24.77
C GLY A 254 2.06 -8.75 25.31
N ASN A 255 1.75 -10.03 25.08
CA ASN A 255 0.51 -10.66 25.54
C ASN A 255 0.37 -10.57 27.06
N SER A 256 -0.86 -10.35 27.54
CA SER A 256 -1.11 -10.22 28.97
C SER A 256 -1.19 -11.58 29.64
N ASP A 257 -1.72 -12.59 28.92
CA ASP A 257 -1.74 -13.98 29.34
C ASP A 257 -0.88 -14.81 28.35
N PRO A 258 0.46 -14.72 28.42
CA PRO A 258 1.35 -15.25 27.40
C PRO A 258 1.22 -16.77 27.20
N GLU A 259 0.76 -17.54 28.19
CA GLU A 259 0.56 -19.00 28.06
C GLU A 259 -0.63 -19.37 27.16
N THR A 260 -1.61 -18.49 27.00
CA THR A 260 -2.90 -18.81 26.35
C THR A 260 -3.31 -17.85 25.25
N ASP A 261 -2.89 -16.58 25.33
CA ASP A 261 -3.21 -15.59 24.31
C ASP A 261 -2.68 -16.05 22.93
N PRO A 262 -3.46 -15.86 21.85
CA PRO A 262 -3.04 -16.25 20.52
C PRO A 262 -1.84 -15.43 20.05
N ILE A 263 -1.07 -16.04 19.14
CA ILE A 263 -0.12 -15.31 18.29
C ILE A 263 -0.72 -15.23 16.90
N TRP A 264 -0.73 -14.03 16.32
CA TRP A 264 -1.16 -13.77 14.95
C TRP A 264 0.05 -13.51 14.07
N ALA A 265 -0.03 -13.96 12.82
CA ALA A 265 0.95 -13.69 11.79
C ALA A 265 0.25 -13.22 10.51
N THR A 266 0.74 -12.16 9.87
CA THR A 266 0.25 -11.73 8.55
C THR A 266 1.33 -11.87 7.50
N GLY A 267 0.92 -12.34 6.33
CA GLY A 267 1.81 -12.63 5.22
C GLY A 267 1.06 -12.69 3.90
N TRP A 268 1.72 -13.17 2.85
CA TRP A 268 1.12 -13.38 1.55
C TRP A 268 1.91 -14.38 0.73
N ASP A 269 1.27 -14.84 -0.33
CA ASP A 269 1.92 -15.38 -1.52
C ASP A 269 1.37 -14.64 -2.75
N HIS A 270 1.76 -15.03 -3.96
CA HIS A 270 1.25 -14.42 -5.18
C HIS A 270 -0.27 -14.59 -5.38
N LYS A 271 -0.93 -15.52 -4.66
CA LYS A 271 -2.36 -15.81 -4.77
C LYS A 271 -3.20 -14.91 -3.87
N SER A 272 -2.81 -14.72 -2.62
CA SER A 272 -3.61 -14.00 -1.62
C SER A 272 -2.81 -13.64 -0.37
N LEU A 273 -3.43 -12.87 0.52
CA LEU A 273 -2.91 -12.65 1.88
C LEU A 273 -3.06 -13.92 2.70
N LEU A 274 -2.17 -14.09 3.67
CA LEU A 274 -2.17 -15.15 4.67
C LEU A 274 -2.37 -14.54 6.05
N LEU A 275 -3.25 -15.14 6.83
CA LEU A 275 -3.43 -14.88 8.25
C LEU A 275 -3.21 -16.18 9.02
N GLY A 276 -2.14 -16.25 9.79
CA GLY A 276 -1.86 -17.33 10.71
C GLY A 276 -2.35 -16.99 12.11
N VAL A 277 -2.89 -17.98 12.82
CA VAL A 277 -3.16 -17.91 14.25
C VAL A 277 -2.62 -19.15 14.94
N ARG A 278 -1.87 -18.95 16.02
CA ARG A 278 -1.32 -20.02 16.84
C ARG A 278 -2.13 -20.21 18.11
N ASP A 279 -2.56 -21.44 18.33
CA ASP A 279 -3.13 -21.92 19.58
C ASP A 279 -2.06 -22.65 20.40
N ALA A 280 -2.10 -22.53 21.73
CA ALA A 280 -1.13 -23.15 22.62
C ALA A 280 -1.12 -24.69 22.53
N THR A 281 -2.27 -25.28 22.22
CA THR A 281 -2.48 -26.73 22.17
C THR A 281 -2.51 -27.29 20.75
N GLU A 282 -3.21 -26.63 19.83
CA GLU A 282 -3.43 -27.12 18.45
C GLU A 282 -2.36 -26.63 17.46
N GLY A 283 -1.56 -25.63 17.83
CA GLY A 283 -0.55 -25.03 16.95
C GLY A 283 -1.16 -24.07 15.92
N TRP A 284 -0.58 -24.03 14.72
CA TRP A 284 -0.91 -23.03 13.70
C TRP A 284 -2.11 -23.43 12.83
N SER A 285 -3.05 -22.49 12.67
CA SER A 285 -4.10 -22.50 11.65
C SER A 285 -3.93 -21.32 10.70
N PHE A 286 -4.27 -21.49 9.43
CA PHE A 286 -4.10 -20.46 8.39
C PHE A 286 -5.37 -20.19 7.60
N TYR A 287 -5.55 -18.92 7.27
CA TYR A 287 -6.66 -18.34 6.53
C TYR A 287 -6.14 -17.46 5.40
N ARG A 288 -6.96 -17.24 4.37
CA ARG A 288 -6.65 -16.39 3.23
C ARG A 288 -7.57 -15.18 3.15
N LEU A 289 -7.00 -14.01 2.83
CA LEU A 289 -7.73 -12.77 2.59
C LEU A 289 -7.42 -12.24 1.17
N PRO A 290 -8.34 -11.50 0.54
CA PRO A 290 -8.10 -10.91 -0.78
C PRO A 290 -7.14 -9.71 -0.69
N LYS A 291 -6.48 -9.38 -1.82
CA LYS A 291 -5.60 -8.22 -1.98
C LYS A 291 -6.34 -7.07 -2.67
N ALA A 292 -6.21 -5.84 -2.17
CA ALA A 292 -6.64 -4.63 -2.88
C ALA A 292 -5.55 -4.05 -3.79
N SER A 293 -4.28 -4.19 -3.39
CA SER A 293 -3.11 -3.78 -4.15
C SER A 293 -2.11 -4.92 -4.31
N HIS A 294 -1.43 -4.93 -5.45
CA HIS A 294 -0.34 -5.86 -5.77
C HIS A 294 1.02 -5.16 -5.78
N SER A 295 1.10 -3.89 -5.37
CA SER A 295 2.35 -3.14 -5.31
C SER A 295 3.40 -3.76 -4.38
N TYR A 296 3.00 -4.69 -3.52
CA TYR A 296 3.84 -5.35 -2.52
C TYR A 296 4.24 -6.78 -2.89
N ASP A 297 3.84 -7.28 -4.07
CA ASP A 297 4.01 -8.69 -4.47
C ASP A 297 5.46 -9.08 -4.80
N GLY A 298 6.44 -8.16 -4.75
CA GLY A 298 7.84 -8.47 -5.04
C GLY A 298 8.41 -9.56 -4.11
N ALA A 299 8.96 -10.64 -4.69
CA ALA A 299 9.44 -11.80 -3.93
C ALA A 299 10.73 -11.56 -3.13
N HIS A 300 11.55 -10.58 -3.53
CA HIS A 300 12.77 -10.21 -2.78
C HIS A 300 12.46 -9.55 -1.42
N GLY A 301 11.23 -9.05 -1.22
CA GLY A 301 10.75 -8.52 0.06
C GLY A 301 11.07 -7.05 0.35
N TRP A 302 11.62 -6.28 -0.60
CA TRP A 302 11.98 -4.86 -0.38
C TRP A 302 10.85 -3.88 -0.65
N ASN A 303 9.75 -4.28 -1.31
CA ASN A 303 8.59 -3.40 -1.52
C ASN A 303 8.03 -2.95 -0.16
N THR A 304 8.55 -1.83 0.38
CA THR A 304 8.53 -1.59 1.83
C THR A 304 7.18 -1.10 2.30
N GLU A 305 6.25 -2.00 2.64
CA GLU A 305 5.28 -1.74 3.71
C GLU A 305 5.71 -2.53 4.93
N TRP A 306 5.36 -2.01 6.11
CA TRP A 306 5.41 -2.81 7.33
C TRP A 306 4.00 -2.91 7.92
N PRO A 307 3.16 -3.78 7.32
CA PRO A 307 1.81 -4.09 7.78
C PRO A 307 1.78 -4.38 9.27
N ARG A 308 0.84 -3.78 10.03
CA ARG A 308 0.70 -4.01 11.48
C ARG A 308 -0.71 -4.43 11.82
N ILE A 309 -0.86 -5.10 12.96
CA ILE A 309 -2.13 -5.19 13.71
C ILE A 309 -1.91 -4.42 15.03
N ARG A 310 -2.72 -3.40 15.30
CA ARG A 310 -2.59 -2.60 16.53
C ARG A 310 -3.94 -2.10 17.01
N ASP A 311 -4.13 -2.10 18.33
CA ASP A 311 -5.26 -1.45 18.97
C ASP A 311 -5.12 0.08 18.84
N ILE A 312 -6.07 0.69 18.14
CA ILE A 312 -6.23 2.13 17.96
C ILE A 312 -7.44 2.68 18.72
N GLY A 313 -8.03 1.85 19.58
CA GLY A 313 -9.16 2.18 20.41
C GLY A 313 -8.81 3.14 21.55
N THR A 314 -9.74 3.26 22.50
CA THR A 314 -9.51 3.95 23.76
C THR A 314 -9.21 2.94 24.85
N GLU A 315 -8.72 3.39 26.01
CA GLU A 315 -8.43 2.51 27.16
C GLU A 315 -9.62 1.64 27.60
N THR A 316 -10.86 2.07 27.32
CA THR A 316 -12.09 1.35 27.70
C THR A 316 -12.78 0.63 26.54
N GLN A 317 -12.33 0.86 25.31
CA GLN A 317 -12.93 0.27 24.11
C GLN A 317 -11.85 0.05 23.06
N SER A 318 -11.40 -1.20 22.92
CA SER A 318 -10.46 -1.61 21.88
C SER A 318 -11.07 -1.48 20.47
N ASP A 319 -10.21 -1.18 19.51
CA ASP A 319 -10.49 -1.12 18.07
C ASP A 319 -9.20 -1.51 17.35
N TYR A 320 -9.06 -2.77 16.91
CA TYR A 320 -7.84 -3.21 16.25
C TYR A 320 -7.90 -2.90 14.76
N LEU A 321 -6.95 -2.09 14.32
CA LEU A 321 -6.70 -1.82 12.92
C LEU A 321 -5.60 -2.76 12.43
N MET A 322 -5.83 -3.40 11.28
CA MET A 322 -4.79 -4.05 10.51
C MET A 322 -4.57 -3.29 9.20
N THR A 323 -3.32 -3.03 8.84
CA THR A 323 -2.93 -2.59 7.49
C THR A 323 -2.34 -3.78 6.76
N MET A 324 -2.70 -4.02 5.49
CA MET A 324 -2.07 -5.04 4.65
C MET A 324 -2.44 -4.83 3.18
N HIS A 325 -1.44 -4.76 2.29
CA HIS A 325 -1.63 -4.69 0.83
C HIS A 325 -2.55 -3.53 0.38
N GLY A 326 -2.32 -2.34 0.93
CA GLY A 326 -3.04 -1.13 0.55
C GLY A 326 -4.50 -1.11 1.00
N MET A 327 -4.84 -1.85 2.06
CA MET A 327 -6.17 -1.86 2.68
C MET A 327 -6.09 -1.76 4.20
N PHE A 328 -6.99 -0.96 4.77
CA PHE A 328 -7.31 -0.95 6.18
C PHE A 328 -8.37 -2.01 6.50
N TRP A 329 -8.15 -2.75 7.57
CA TRP A 329 -9.03 -3.82 8.01
C TRP A 329 -9.41 -3.60 9.46
N ASN A 330 -10.70 -3.76 9.77
CA ASN A 330 -11.12 -4.07 11.13
C ASN A 330 -10.63 -5.49 11.46
N PHE A 331 -9.87 -5.62 12.53
CA PHE A 331 -9.39 -6.90 13.01
C PHE A 331 -10.04 -7.22 14.36
N PRO A 332 -10.56 -8.43 14.60
CA PRO A 332 -11.13 -8.79 15.90
C PRO A 332 -10.00 -9.12 16.87
N GLY A 333 -9.87 -8.35 17.96
CA GLY A 333 -8.85 -8.60 19.00
C GLY A 333 -8.99 -9.97 19.71
N THR A 334 -10.12 -10.66 19.53
CA THR A 334 -10.42 -11.99 20.06
C THR A 334 -10.23 -13.10 19.02
N PHE A 335 -9.50 -12.84 17.93
CA PHE A 335 -9.31 -13.81 16.84
C PHE A 335 -8.59 -15.07 17.32
N THR A 336 -9.27 -16.21 17.22
CA THR A 336 -8.70 -17.55 17.41
C THR A 336 -9.20 -18.48 16.30
N ALA A 337 -8.64 -19.69 16.19
CA ALA A 337 -9.16 -20.68 15.23
C ALA A 337 -10.62 -21.09 15.53
N GLY A 338 -11.05 -21.05 16.80
CA GLY A 338 -12.43 -21.34 17.21
C GLY A 338 -13.36 -20.11 17.23
N THR A 339 -12.80 -18.90 17.12
CA THR A 339 -13.52 -17.61 17.09
C THR A 339 -12.89 -16.70 16.03
N SER A 340 -13.04 -17.08 14.77
CA SER A 340 -12.36 -16.46 13.62
C SER A 340 -13.21 -15.44 12.87
N ALA A 341 -14.37 -15.04 13.41
CA ALA A 341 -15.23 -14.04 12.78
C ALA A 341 -14.87 -12.60 13.14
N GLY A 342 -15.10 -11.68 12.20
CA GLY A 342 -15.11 -10.23 12.46
C GLY A 342 -14.10 -9.41 11.64
N ILE A 343 -13.31 -10.05 10.78
CA ILE A 343 -12.38 -9.33 9.89
C ILE A 343 -13.21 -8.63 8.80
N ARG A 344 -13.13 -7.30 8.72
CA ARG A 344 -13.90 -6.53 7.71
C ARG A 344 -13.00 -5.52 7.00
N PRO A 345 -13.14 -5.37 5.67
CA PRO A 345 -12.48 -4.29 4.96
C PRO A 345 -13.05 -2.95 5.44
N ARG A 346 -12.20 -1.92 5.55
CA ARG A 346 -12.62 -0.54 5.85
C ARG A 346 -12.50 0.33 4.59
N SER A 347 -11.28 0.71 4.20
CA SER A 347 -11.01 1.38 2.91
C SER A 347 -9.64 1.00 2.35
N ALA A 348 -9.44 1.21 1.04
CA ALA A 348 -8.12 1.15 0.43
C ALA A 348 -7.34 2.46 0.63
N TYR A 349 -6.00 2.39 0.65
CA TYR A 349 -5.10 3.54 0.73
C TYR A 349 -3.96 3.45 -0.30
N LEU A 350 -3.29 4.58 -0.53
CA LEU A 350 -2.19 4.75 -1.50
C LEU A 350 -0.84 5.07 -0.86
N LYS A 351 -0.82 5.66 0.35
CA LYS A 351 0.42 5.90 1.10
C LYS A 351 1.17 4.62 1.46
N VAL A 352 2.49 4.70 1.60
CA VAL A 352 3.29 3.62 2.19
C VAL A 352 3.29 3.84 3.70
N ILE A 353 2.80 2.86 4.46
CA ILE A 353 2.67 2.98 5.92
C ILE A 353 3.63 1.99 6.58
N GLY A 354 4.60 2.49 7.35
CA GLY A 354 5.58 1.68 8.10
C GLY A 354 5.15 1.35 9.54
N ASP A 355 4.41 2.26 10.19
CA ASP A 355 3.83 2.03 11.51
C ASP A 355 2.71 3.04 11.76
N PHE A 356 1.85 2.79 12.74
CA PHE A 356 0.80 3.75 13.10
C PHE A 356 0.41 3.66 14.56
N THR A 357 -0.06 4.76 15.15
CA THR A 357 -0.57 4.76 16.53
C THR A 357 -1.71 5.74 16.70
N ARG A 358 -2.57 5.48 17.68
CA ARG A 358 -3.43 6.54 18.23
C ARG A 358 -2.58 7.48 19.09
N TRP A 359 -2.77 8.79 18.95
CA TRP A 359 -2.16 9.80 19.81
C TRP A 359 -3.02 11.07 19.81
N ASP A 360 -3.28 11.66 20.98
CA ASP A 360 -4.10 12.87 21.15
C ASP A 360 -5.44 12.84 20.36
N ASN A 361 -6.12 11.69 20.39
CA ASN A 361 -7.39 11.44 19.70
C ASN A 361 -7.33 11.52 18.16
N GLN A 362 -6.13 11.39 17.60
CA GLN A 362 -5.84 11.27 16.18
C GLN A 362 -5.19 9.91 15.90
N LEU A 363 -5.16 9.53 14.62
CA LEU A 363 -4.26 8.50 14.11
C LEU A 363 -3.04 9.16 13.50
N VAL A 364 -1.86 8.66 13.85
CA VAL A 364 -0.59 9.12 13.31
C VAL A 364 0.06 7.96 12.57
N PHE A 365 0.24 8.13 11.26
CA PHE A 365 0.92 7.17 10.40
C PHE A 365 2.37 7.61 10.16
N GLY A 366 3.31 6.71 10.43
CA GLY A 366 4.69 6.81 9.96
C GLY A 366 4.77 6.33 8.52
N CYS A 367 5.27 7.19 7.62
CA CYS A 367 5.27 6.93 6.19
C CYS A 367 6.69 6.75 5.61
N ASP A 368 6.71 6.24 4.38
CA ASP A 368 7.88 6.19 3.50
C ASP A 368 7.50 6.80 2.13
N ASP A 369 7.89 8.06 1.92
CA ASP A 369 7.30 8.94 0.91
C ASP A 369 8.23 9.24 -0.27
N SER A 370 9.55 9.32 -0.08
CA SER A 370 10.51 9.67 -1.12
C SER A 370 11.90 9.08 -0.87
N ALA A 371 12.30 8.13 -1.71
CA ALA A 371 13.67 7.64 -1.84
C ALA A 371 14.51 8.55 -2.75
N GLN A 372 15.80 8.76 -2.46
CA GLN A 372 16.72 9.59 -3.28
C GLN A 372 16.78 9.13 -4.74
N ARG A 373 16.58 7.84 -4.97
CA ARG A 373 16.51 7.28 -6.30
C ARG A 373 15.61 6.06 -6.29
N GLU A 374 15.06 5.80 -7.45
CA GLU A 374 14.29 4.58 -7.69
C GLU A 374 15.17 3.35 -7.47
N PHE A 375 14.61 2.34 -6.80
CA PHE A 375 15.23 1.03 -6.65
C PHE A 375 15.11 0.24 -7.96
N LEU A 376 14.03 -0.53 -8.11
CA LEU A 376 13.75 -1.37 -9.28
C LEU A 376 12.71 -0.76 -10.25
N ASN A 377 12.35 0.51 -10.05
CA ASN A 377 11.23 1.19 -10.72
C ASN A 377 11.57 1.99 -11.97
N LYS A 378 12.66 1.65 -12.66
CA LYS A 378 13.02 2.34 -13.90
C LYS A 378 12.15 1.82 -15.04
N ARG A 379 11.51 2.73 -15.79
CA ARG A 379 10.68 2.37 -16.95
C ARG A 379 10.68 3.40 -18.06
N LYS A 380 10.45 2.97 -19.30
CA LYS A 380 10.33 3.86 -20.47
C LYS A 380 9.34 5.01 -20.27
N ALA A 381 8.22 4.75 -19.59
CA ALA A 381 7.16 5.74 -19.33
C ALA A 381 7.61 6.97 -18.53
N LYS A 382 8.73 6.87 -17.82
CA LYS A 382 9.32 7.97 -17.04
C LYS A 382 10.32 8.82 -17.83
N GLY A 383 10.77 8.34 -18.98
CA GLY A 383 11.86 8.96 -19.72
C GLY A 383 13.18 8.92 -18.95
N ASN A 384 13.88 10.05 -18.90
CA ASN A 384 15.19 10.18 -18.25
C ASN A 384 15.13 10.90 -16.90
N ILE A 385 13.96 10.90 -16.25
CA ILE A 385 13.78 11.57 -14.97
C ILE A 385 14.71 10.97 -13.90
N GLU A 386 15.31 11.84 -13.09
CA GLU A 386 16.08 11.43 -11.91
C GLU A 386 15.20 11.40 -10.66
N GLY A 387 15.62 10.65 -9.65
CA GLY A 387 14.99 10.68 -8.32
C GLY A 387 15.16 12.05 -7.64
N PRO A 388 14.46 12.29 -6.52
CA PRO A 388 14.73 13.48 -5.71
C PRO A 388 16.18 13.45 -5.19
N GLY A 389 16.83 14.60 -5.07
CA GLY A 389 18.23 14.66 -4.67
C GLY A 389 18.51 14.22 -3.23
N GLN A 390 17.47 14.03 -2.41
CA GLN A 390 17.58 13.54 -1.03
C GLN A 390 16.32 12.80 -0.58
N SER A 391 16.52 11.71 0.15
CA SER A 391 15.43 10.93 0.75
C SER A 391 14.75 11.72 1.86
N ASN A 392 13.43 11.64 1.93
CA ASN A 392 12.63 12.28 2.96
C ASN A 392 11.27 11.64 3.11
N SER A 393 10.74 11.64 4.34
CA SER A 393 9.35 11.29 4.60
C SER A 393 8.78 12.13 5.74
N ASN A 394 7.51 11.88 6.07
CA ASN A 394 6.83 12.60 7.13
C ASN A 394 5.82 11.72 7.88
N LEU A 395 5.25 12.30 8.93
CA LEU A 395 4.08 11.75 9.60
C LEU A 395 2.80 12.28 8.94
N TRP A 396 1.78 11.43 8.92
CA TRP A 396 0.44 11.78 8.48
C TRP A 396 -0.55 11.70 9.65
N PHE A 397 -1.03 12.86 10.10
CA PHE A 397 -1.98 12.99 11.19
C PHE A 397 -3.40 13.04 10.63
N THR A 398 -4.28 12.20 11.15
CA THR A 398 -5.62 12.03 10.61
C THR A 398 -6.65 11.88 11.72
N SER A 399 -7.93 12.01 11.37
CA SER A 399 -9.01 11.58 12.26
C SER A 399 -8.96 10.07 12.44
N VAL A 400 -9.50 9.57 13.55
CA VAL A 400 -9.65 8.12 13.78
C VAL A 400 -10.64 7.45 12.82
N ALA A 401 -11.40 8.24 12.06
CA ALA A 401 -12.35 7.76 11.06
C ALA A 401 -11.74 7.62 9.66
N ILE A 402 -10.53 8.16 9.41
CA ILE A 402 -9.90 8.09 8.09
C ILE A 402 -9.82 6.67 7.50
N PRO A 403 -9.65 5.58 8.29
CA PRO A 403 -9.58 4.24 7.71
C PRO A 403 -10.88 3.78 7.02
N ASP A 404 -11.99 4.50 7.17
CA ASP A 404 -13.28 4.23 6.50
C ASP A 404 -13.59 5.20 5.34
N GLU A 405 -12.73 6.19 5.07
CA GLU A 405 -13.10 7.37 4.27
C GLU A 405 -12.30 7.53 2.96
N LEU A 406 -11.42 6.57 2.62
CA LEU A 406 -10.52 6.66 1.47
C LEU A 406 -11.06 5.93 0.22
N GLY A 407 -10.29 4.99 -0.32
CA GLY A 407 -10.59 4.30 -1.57
C GLY A 407 -11.52 3.09 -1.41
N PRO A 408 -12.15 2.63 -2.51
CA PRO A 408 -13.03 1.47 -2.51
C PRO A 408 -12.26 0.19 -2.18
N THR A 409 -12.95 -0.78 -1.58
CA THR A 409 -12.35 -2.02 -1.06
C THR A 409 -12.37 -3.18 -2.05
N THR A 410 -12.59 -2.91 -3.36
CA THR A 410 -12.56 -3.94 -4.41
C THR A 410 -11.25 -4.71 -4.36
N ALA A 411 -11.35 -6.02 -4.25
CA ALA A 411 -10.22 -6.89 -3.95
C ALA A 411 -10.43 -8.29 -4.56
N GLY A 412 -9.33 -9.02 -4.70
CA GLY A 412 -9.39 -10.41 -5.16
C GLY A 412 -8.22 -11.24 -4.66
N GLY A 413 -8.37 -12.55 -4.73
CA GLY A 413 -7.31 -13.48 -4.38
C GLY A 413 -7.69 -14.91 -4.72
N ALA A 414 -6.69 -15.76 -4.88
CA ALA A 414 -6.88 -17.16 -5.21
C ALA A 414 -6.55 -18.07 -4.02
N VAL A 415 -7.21 -19.24 -4.01
CA VAL A 415 -6.80 -20.37 -3.18
C VAL A 415 -5.98 -21.38 -3.98
N TRP A 416 -6.27 -21.51 -5.28
CA TRP A 416 -5.51 -22.31 -6.24
C TRP A 416 -5.24 -21.50 -7.51
N ALA A 417 -4.01 -21.59 -8.04
CA ALA A 417 -3.61 -20.92 -9.28
C ALA A 417 -2.85 -21.91 -10.18
N ARG A 418 -3.57 -22.61 -11.06
CA ARG A 418 -3.04 -23.73 -11.88
C ARG A 418 -2.40 -24.84 -11.04
N GLU A 419 -2.99 -25.14 -9.89
CA GLU A 419 -2.43 -26.09 -8.92
C GLU A 419 -3.03 -27.47 -9.06
N LYS A 420 -2.21 -28.50 -8.81
CA LYS A 420 -2.68 -29.88 -8.68
C LYS A 420 -3.29 -30.05 -7.29
N VAL A 421 -4.55 -30.46 -7.24
CA VAL A 421 -5.31 -30.67 -6.01
C VAL A 421 -5.76 -32.12 -5.95
N ASN A 422 -5.62 -32.78 -4.80
CA ASN A 422 -6.08 -34.16 -4.64
C ASN A 422 -7.61 -34.22 -4.47
N ALA A 423 -8.17 -35.41 -4.72
CA ALA A 423 -9.57 -35.67 -4.42
C ALA A 423 -9.86 -35.40 -2.93
N ASP A 424 -10.98 -34.75 -2.66
CA ASP A 424 -11.46 -34.42 -1.32
C ASP A 424 -10.55 -33.53 -0.46
N GLU A 425 -9.46 -33.00 -1.03
CA GLU A 425 -8.59 -32.05 -0.36
C GLU A 425 -9.21 -30.65 -0.36
N TYR A 426 -9.37 -30.07 0.83
CA TYR A 426 -9.90 -28.72 0.97
C TYR A 426 -8.83 -27.67 0.70
N SER A 427 -9.23 -26.59 0.03
CA SER A 427 -8.48 -25.34 0.05
C SER A 427 -8.38 -24.78 1.48
N GLU A 428 -7.39 -23.93 1.71
CA GLU A 428 -7.40 -23.07 2.91
C GLU A 428 -8.69 -22.22 2.94
N PRO A 429 -9.27 -21.95 4.12
CA PRO A 429 -10.39 -21.02 4.28
C PRO A 429 -10.08 -19.63 3.70
N PHE A 430 -10.99 -19.09 2.91
CA PHE A 430 -10.89 -17.76 2.31
C PHE A 430 -11.99 -16.85 2.87
N LEU A 431 -11.66 -15.61 3.24
CA LEU A 431 -12.64 -14.66 3.81
C LEU A 431 -13.78 -14.45 2.81
N PHE A 432 -15.03 -14.67 3.24
CA PHE A 432 -16.20 -14.71 2.36
C PHE A 432 -17.23 -13.62 2.63
N THR A 433 -16.88 -12.64 3.46
CA THR A 433 -17.79 -11.57 3.91
C THR A 433 -17.07 -10.22 3.94
N GLY A 434 -17.85 -9.13 4.05
CA GLY A 434 -17.34 -7.76 4.05
C GLY A 434 -17.66 -6.97 2.77
N TRP A 435 -18.26 -7.61 1.76
CA TRP A 435 -18.60 -6.96 0.50
C TRP A 435 -20.04 -7.23 0.07
N PRO A 436 -20.73 -6.24 -0.55
CA PRO A 436 -22.07 -6.41 -1.08
C PRO A 436 -22.12 -7.35 -2.29
N HIS A 437 -21.07 -7.37 -3.11
CA HIS A 437 -20.99 -8.22 -4.30
C HIS A 437 -19.84 -9.20 -4.19
N ARG A 438 -20.14 -10.49 -4.28
CA ARG A 438 -19.16 -11.57 -4.14
C ARG A 438 -19.27 -12.52 -5.32
N SER A 439 -18.13 -12.84 -5.91
CA SER A 439 -18.07 -13.81 -6.99
C SER A 439 -16.79 -14.64 -6.94
N SER A 440 -16.75 -15.72 -7.70
CA SER A 440 -15.53 -16.47 -7.95
C SER A 440 -15.39 -16.84 -9.41
N TRP A 441 -14.16 -17.02 -9.83
CA TRP A 441 -13.77 -17.62 -11.09
C TRP A 441 -13.15 -18.98 -10.81
N ILE A 442 -13.64 -20.01 -11.49
CA ILE A 442 -13.07 -21.34 -11.41
C ILE A 442 -12.75 -21.86 -12.80
N ARG A 443 -11.61 -22.52 -12.96
CA ARG A 443 -11.21 -23.16 -14.20
C ARG A 443 -10.67 -24.56 -13.94
N ASN A 444 -11.13 -25.50 -14.76
CA ASN A 444 -10.54 -26.82 -14.86
C ASN A 444 -9.43 -26.79 -15.92
N GLU A 445 -8.18 -26.75 -15.47
CA GLU A 445 -7.01 -26.76 -16.36
C GLU A 445 -6.72 -28.18 -16.92
N GLY A 446 -7.48 -29.18 -16.48
CA GLY A 446 -7.33 -30.58 -16.85
C GLY A 446 -8.11 -31.00 -18.10
N THR A 447 -7.92 -32.26 -18.48
CA THR A 447 -8.55 -32.89 -19.66
C THR A 447 -9.76 -33.76 -19.34
N THR A 448 -10.17 -33.81 -18.07
CA THR A 448 -11.30 -34.61 -17.60
C THR A 448 -12.26 -33.74 -16.78
N PRO A 449 -13.58 -33.98 -16.87
CA PRO A 449 -14.54 -33.26 -16.03
C PRO A 449 -14.30 -33.46 -14.53
N VAL A 450 -14.59 -32.44 -13.74
CA VAL A 450 -14.42 -32.40 -12.28
C VAL A 450 -15.61 -31.70 -11.63
N THR A 451 -16.03 -32.17 -10.46
CA THR A 451 -17.01 -31.46 -9.63
C THR A 451 -16.30 -30.81 -8.46
N VAL A 452 -16.48 -29.51 -8.28
CA VAL A 452 -15.93 -28.76 -7.16
C VAL A 452 -17.05 -28.36 -6.22
N THR A 453 -16.90 -28.72 -4.95
CA THR A 453 -17.86 -28.41 -3.88
C THR A 453 -17.33 -27.30 -3.00
N TYR A 454 -18.14 -26.27 -2.81
CA TYR A 454 -17.91 -25.15 -1.90
C TYR A 454 -18.59 -25.43 -0.56
N GLU A 455 -17.90 -25.13 0.52
CA GLU A 455 -18.41 -25.15 1.89
C GLU A 455 -18.20 -23.79 2.54
N ALA A 456 -19.10 -23.43 3.45
CA ALA A 456 -19.01 -22.20 4.22
C ALA A 456 -19.06 -22.49 5.72
N ASP A 457 -18.17 -21.83 6.47
CA ASP A 457 -18.30 -21.63 7.90
C ASP A 457 -19.04 -20.31 8.11
N LYS A 458 -20.25 -20.42 8.66
CA LYS A 458 -21.14 -19.25 8.79
C LYS A 458 -20.78 -18.33 9.94
N ASN A 459 -20.18 -18.88 11.00
CA ASN A 459 -20.02 -18.19 12.26
C ASN A 459 -18.54 -17.96 12.64
N GLY A 460 -17.59 -18.48 11.85
CA GLY A 460 -16.17 -18.45 12.20
C GLY A 460 -15.86 -19.35 13.39
N ASN A 461 -16.57 -20.47 13.51
CA ASN A 461 -16.43 -21.43 14.62
C ASN A 461 -15.97 -22.82 14.14
N ASN A 462 -15.47 -22.91 12.90
CA ASN A 462 -15.02 -24.12 12.24
C ASN A 462 -16.12 -25.17 11.99
N GLU A 463 -17.40 -24.74 11.98
CA GLU A 463 -18.53 -25.59 11.60
C GLU A 463 -18.90 -25.37 10.12
N TRP A 464 -18.51 -26.32 9.28
CA TRP A 464 -18.65 -26.23 7.84
C TRP A 464 -19.95 -26.83 7.32
N SER A 465 -20.60 -26.13 6.41
CA SER A 465 -21.80 -26.60 5.71
C SER A 465 -21.66 -26.44 4.21
N ARG A 466 -22.23 -27.37 3.44
CA ARG A 466 -22.22 -27.29 1.96
C ARG A 466 -22.93 -26.02 1.50
N LEU A 467 -22.25 -25.26 0.66
CA LEU A 467 -22.78 -24.05 0.03
C LEU A 467 -23.36 -24.39 -1.36
N LYS A 468 -22.53 -24.92 -2.26
CA LYS A 468 -22.92 -25.34 -3.62
C LYS A 468 -21.90 -26.29 -4.23
N SER A 469 -22.24 -26.90 -5.37
CA SER A 469 -21.29 -27.67 -6.18
C SER A 469 -21.43 -27.30 -7.65
N ILE A 470 -20.30 -27.27 -8.35
CA ILE A 470 -20.21 -26.88 -9.75
C ILE A 470 -19.50 -28.00 -10.50
N GLU A 471 -20.10 -28.48 -11.57
CA GLU A 471 -19.46 -29.39 -12.52
C GLU A 471 -18.75 -28.56 -13.60
N LEU A 472 -17.52 -28.93 -13.90
CA LEU A 472 -16.69 -28.29 -14.92
C LEU A 472 -16.25 -29.35 -15.91
N ALA A 473 -16.51 -29.13 -17.19
CA ALA A 473 -15.92 -29.87 -18.28
C ALA A 473 -14.39 -29.64 -18.34
N ALA A 474 -13.72 -30.45 -19.15
CA ALA A 474 -12.29 -30.28 -19.42
C ALA A 474 -12.01 -28.91 -20.06
N GLY A 475 -11.06 -28.15 -19.51
CA GLY A 475 -10.69 -26.82 -20.00
C GLY A 475 -11.70 -25.70 -19.70
N GLU A 476 -12.85 -26.01 -19.12
CA GLU A 476 -13.93 -25.05 -18.88
C GLU A 476 -13.60 -24.06 -17.76
N SER A 477 -14.03 -22.82 -17.93
CA SER A 477 -14.05 -21.79 -16.90
C SER A 477 -15.46 -21.26 -16.65
N ILE A 478 -15.79 -21.00 -15.38
CA ILE A 478 -17.10 -20.50 -14.98
C ILE A 478 -16.93 -19.31 -14.02
N HIS A 479 -17.67 -18.23 -14.29
CA HIS A 479 -17.92 -17.15 -13.33
C HIS A 479 -19.12 -17.51 -12.46
N ILE A 480 -18.93 -17.48 -11.15
CA ILE A 480 -19.96 -17.83 -10.17
C ILE A 480 -20.29 -16.57 -9.38
N ASP A 481 -21.53 -16.11 -9.51
CA ASP A 481 -22.08 -15.07 -8.65
C ASP A 481 -22.65 -15.69 -7.37
N PHE A 482 -22.35 -15.08 -6.21
CA PHE A 482 -22.90 -15.49 -4.92
C PHE A 482 -23.98 -14.50 -4.49
N SER A 483 -25.19 -15.00 -4.33
CA SER A 483 -26.33 -14.21 -3.83
C SER A 483 -26.09 -13.71 -2.41
N SER A 484 -26.85 -12.69 -2.00
CA SER A 484 -26.86 -12.21 -0.61
C SER A 484 -27.32 -13.28 0.40
N SER A 485 -28.00 -14.35 -0.05
CA SER A 485 -28.42 -15.47 0.79
C SER A 485 -27.33 -16.53 1.01
N GLU A 486 -26.31 -16.57 0.14
CA GLU A 486 -25.17 -17.48 0.24
C GLU A 486 -24.12 -16.90 1.20
N THR A 487 -24.39 -16.94 2.50
CA THR A 487 -23.56 -16.27 3.52
C THR A 487 -22.52 -17.21 4.15
N GLY A 488 -21.38 -16.65 4.53
CA GLY A 488 -20.40 -17.29 5.41
C GLY A 488 -19.33 -16.30 5.87
N GLU A 489 -18.71 -16.55 7.02
CA GLU A 489 -17.48 -15.85 7.40
C GLU A 489 -16.33 -16.31 6.50
N TRP A 490 -16.24 -17.63 6.31
CA TRP A 490 -15.21 -18.27 5.49
C TRP A 490 -15.84 -19.18 4.43
N VAL A 491 -15.16 -19.32 3.30
CA VAL A 491 -15.46 -20.29 2.25
C VAL A 491 -14.24 -21.16 1.96
N ARG A 492 -14.46 -22.44 1.66
CA ARG A 492 -13.43 -23.34 1.15
C ARG A 492 -13.99 -24.21 0.03
N ALA A 493 -13.13 -24.79 -0.79
CA ALA A 493 -13.53 -25.67 -1.88
C ALA A 493 -12.77 -26.99 -1.86
N LYS A 494 -13.37 -28.05 -2.42
CA LYS A 494 -12.69 -29.33 -2.68
C LYS A 494 -13.17 -29.97 -4.00
N PRO A 495 -12.29 -30.63 -4.78
CA PRO A 495 -12.69 -31.40 -5.95
C PRO A 495 -13.07 -32.84 -5.58
N ASP A 496 -13.94 -33.46 -6.38
CA ASP A 496 -14.35 -34.87 -6.22
C ASP A 496 -13.27 -35.89 -6.66
N ARG A 497 -12.24 -35.41 -7.36
CA ARG A 497 -11.14 -36.21 -7.91
C ARG A 497 -9.88 -35.36 -8.05
N PRO A 498 -8.70 -35.97 -8.28
CA PRO A 498 -7.50 -35.19 -8.54
C PRO A 498 -7.67 -34.36 -9.83
N ALA A 499 -7.34 -33.07 -9.76
CA ALA A 499 -7.49 -32.14 -10.87
C ALA A 499 -6.43 -31.04 -10.81
N THR A 500 -6.20 -30.35 -11.94
CA THR A 500 -5.46 -29.09 -11.95
C THR A 500 -6.46 -27.95 -12.01
N LEU A 501 -6.47 -27.08 -11.02
CA LEU A 501 -7.51 -26.06 -10.84
C LEU A 501 -6.94 -24.67 -10.63
N THR A 502 -7.69 -23.69 -11.11
CA THR A 502 -7.58 -22.28 -10.71
C THR A 502 -8.90 -21.90 -10.04
N LEU A 503 -8.84 -21.33 -8.83
CA LEU A 503 -10.00 -20.82 -8.10
C LEU A 503 -9.66 -19.48 -7.44
N THR A 504 -10.28 -18.42 -7.97
CA THR A 504 -10.09 -17.03 -7.55
C THR A 504 -11.41 -16.48 -7.02
N PHE A 505 -11.39 -15.87 -5.84
CA PHE A 505 -12.50 -15.09 -5.31
C PHE A 505 -12.27 -13.61 -5.63
N THR A 506 -13.34 -12.94 -6.03
CA THR A 506 -13.31 -11.50 -6.36
C THR A 506 -14.50 -10.80 -5.72
N TYR A 507 -14.21 -9.67 -5.09
CA TYR A 507 -15.17 -8.91 -4.30
C TYR A 507 -15.19 -7.47 -4.73
N LYS A 508 -16.39 -6.89 -4.72
CA LYS A 508 -16.61 -5.51 -5.13
C LYS A 508 -17.46 -4.79 -4.10
N ASP A 509 -17.00 -3.59 -3.76
CA ASP A 509 -17.78 -2.63 -2.99
C ASP A 509 -18.77 -1.86 -3.89
N ASN A 510 -19.70 -1.16 -3.26
CA ASN A 510 -20.48 -0.11 -3.92
C ASN A 510 -19.66 1.18 -3.90
N ASP A 511 -18.95 1.49 -5.00
CA ASP A 511 -18.21 2.75 -5.10
C ASP A 511 -19.17 3.94 -5.17
N THR A 512 -19.40 4.59 -4.03
CA THR A 512 -20.30 5.74 -3.90
C THR A 512 -19.62 7.08 -4.16
N ARG A 513 -18.35 7.08 -4.60
CA ARG A 513 -17.64 8.33 -4.89
C ARG A 513 -18.32 9.08 -6.02
N SER A 514 -18.36 10.41 -5.86
CA SER A 514 -18.88 11.34 -6.87
C SER A 514 -18.07 11.28 -8.16
N THR A 515 -18.62 11.78 -9.26
CA THR A 515 -17.86 12.08 -10.50
C THR A 515 -17.38 13.53 -10.54
N VAL A 516 -17.72 14.32 -9.50
CA VAL A 516 -17.31 15.71 -9.33
C VAL A 516 -16.18 15.74 -8.29
N PRO A 517 -14.99 16.27 -8.63
CA PRO A 517 -13.90 16.42 -7.68
C PRO A 517 -14.27 17.26 -6.45
N ASP A 518 -13.71 16.91 -5.29
CA ASP A 518 -13.84 17.71 -4.09
C ASP A 518 -13.22 19.12 -4.25
N LYS A 519 -13.76 20.08 -3.49
CA LYS A 519 -13.33 21.48 -3.48
C LYS A 519 -11.85 21.68 -3.13
N ILE A 520 -11.17 20.71 -2.50
CA ILE A 520 -9.72 20.79 -2.26
C ILE A 520 -8.93 20.93 -3.57
N PHE A 521 -9.46 20.47 -4.70
CA PHE A 521 -8.82 20.57 -6.02
C PHE A 521 -9.13 21.87 -6.76
N LYS A 522 -9.96 22.76 -6.19
CA LYS A 522 -10.29 24.04 -6.81
C LYS A 522 -9.03 24.87 -7.00
N GLY A 523 -8.77 25.28 -8.24
CA GLY A 523 -7.54 25.97 -8.63
C GLY A 523 -6.61 25.14 -9.50
N LEU A 524 -6.78 23.82 -9.60
CA LEU A 524 -6.19 23.06 -10.70
C LEU A 524 -6.81 23.51 -12.03
N ALA A 525 -5.99 23.70 -13.05
CA ALA A 525 -6.44 24.15 -14.37
C ALA A 525 -7.26 23.05 -15.06
N ASP A 526 -8.36 23.43 -15.70
CA ASP A 526 -9.12 22.55 -16.59
C ASP A 526 -8.28 22.11 -17.80
N VAL A 527 -8.50 20.89 -18.30
CA VAL A 527 -7.80 20.33 -19.46
C VAL A 527 -7.97 21.20 -20.72
N GLY A 528 -9.11 21.86 -20.87
CA GLY A 528 -9.40 22.80 -21.95
C GLY A 528 -8.82 24.20 -21.73
N SER A 529 -8.18 24.48 -20.59
CA SER A 529 -7.62 25.81 -20.33
C SER A 529 -6.42 26.10 -21.23
N GLU A 530 -6.48 27.26 -21.90
CA GLU A 530 -5.39 27.81 -22.71
C GLU A 530 -4.39 28.65 -21.89
N SER A 531 -4.70 28.91 -20.61
CA SER A 531 -3.87 29.72 -19.71
C SER A 531 -3.77 29.11 -18.31
N ASN A 532 -2.55 28.89 -17.81
CA ASN A 532 -2.28 28.32 -16.48
C ASN A 532 -0.81 28.51 -16.07
N LEU A 533 -0.52 28.35 -14.79
CA LEU A 533 0.85 28.24 -14.25
C LEU A 533 1.25 26.77 -14.12
N GLY A 534 2.31 26.37 -14.81
CA GLY A 534 2.91 25.05 -14.72
C GLY A 534 4.33 25.09 -14.18
N GLY A 535 5.04 23.98 -14.32
CA GLY A 535 6.46 23.89 -14.03
C GLY A 535 6.91 22.49 -13.68
N LEU A 536 8.21 22.27 -13.81
CA LEU A 536 8.87 21.01 -13.51
C LEU A 536 9.34 21.00 -12.05
N LEU A 537 9.13 19.88 -11.37
CA LEU A 537 9.35 19.73 -9.93
C LEU A 537 10.57 18.84 -9.64
N TYR A 538 11.44 19.27 -8.73
CA TYR A 538 12.58 18.50 -8.26
C TYR A 538 12.82 18.68 -6.76
N GLY A 539 12.72 17.61 -5.97
CA GLY A 539 13.13 17.63 -4.57
C GLY A 539 14.65 17.79 -4.49
N LEU A 540 15.15 18.90 -3.96
CA LEU A 540 16.56 19.25 -4.07
C LEU A 540 17.43 18.40 -3.14
N GLY A 541 18.64 18.08 -3.61
CA GLY A 541 19.66 17.37 -2.84
C GLY A 541 20.52 18.28 -1.95
N GLU A 542 21.66 17.74 -1.51
CA GLU A 542 22.71 18.46 -0.78
C GLU A 542 22.19 19.13 0.51
N ASN A 543 21.22 18.50 1.17
CA ASN A 543 20.61 18.99 2.41
C ASN A 543 19.95 20.38 2.28
N ARG A 544 19.60 20.82 1.06
CA ARG A 544 18.82 22.06 0.82
C ARG A 544 17.41 21.96 1.40
N ARG A 545 16.84 20.74 1.45
CA ARG A 545 15.52 20.43 2.01
C ARG A 545 14.39 21.31 1.44
N ALA A 546 14.52 21.69 0.17
CA ALA A 546 13.57 22.49 -0.58
C ALA A 546 13.09 21.75 -1.83
N LEU A 547 11.92 22.12 -2.33
CA LEU A 547 11.41 21.70 -3.63
C LEU A 547 11.76 22.78 -4.65
N GLY A 548 12.57 22.42 -5.65
CA GLY A 548 12.80 23.25 -6.82
C GLY A 548 11.61 23.19 -7.78
N LEU A 549 11.20 24.35 -8.27
CA LEU A 549 10.17 24.52 -9.29
C LEU A 549 10.74 25.37 -10.42
N LEU A 550 10.93 24.75 -11.59
CA LEU A 550 11.19 25.49 -12.82
C LEU A 550 9.84 25.90 -13.40
N ALA A 551 9.36 27.08 -13.00
CA ALA A 551 8.02 27.54 -13.30
C ALA A 551 7.89 27.95 -14.76
N ASN A 552 6.72 27.66 -15.33
CA ASN A 552 6.32 28.13 -16.64
C ASN A 552 4.88 28.66 -16.58
N THR A 553 4.48 29.37 -17.61
CA THR A 553 3.10 29.76 -17.82
C THR A 553 2.70 29.37 -19.22
N THR A 554 1.44 28.95 -19.36
CA THR A 554 0.77 28.84 -20.64
C THR A 554 -0.08 30.10 -20.84
N THR A 555 -0.10 30.68 -22.03
CA THR A 555 -1.13 31.65 -22.46
C THR A 555 -1.40 31.43 -23.93
N ASP A 556 -2.66 31.45 -24.32
CA ASP A 556 -3.11 31.17 -25.70
C ASP A 556 -2.52 29.84 -26.24
N GLY A 557 -2.33 28.86 -25.34
CA GLY A 557 -1.77 27.54 -25.66
C GLY A 557 -0.23 27.48 -25.80
N GLU A 558 0.48 28.60 -25.75
CA GLU A 558 1.95 28.65 -25.82
C GLU A 558 2.57 28.66 -24.42
N VAL A 559 3.67 27.92 -24.24
CA VAL A 559 4.34 27.75 -22.94
C VAL A 559 5.67 28.51 -22.93
N TRP A 560 5.92 29.29 -21.87
CA TRP A 560 7.21 29.90 -21.62
C TRP A 560 7.62 29.84 -20.15
N GLU A 561 8.92 29.72 -19.91
CA GLU A 561 9.50 29.70 -18.57
C GLU A 561 9.37 31.08 -17.89
N THR A 562 8.96 31.11 -16.62
CA THR A 562 8.78 32.34 -15.83
C THR A 562 9.85 32.54 -14.76
N GLY A 563 10.60 31.48 -14.42
CA GLY A 563 11.77 31.52 -13.54
C GLY A 563 11.89 30.29 -12.65
N TYR A 564 12.97 30.25 -11.86
CA TYR A 564 13.23 29.19 -10.89
C TYR A 564 12.83 29.63 -9.48
N TYR A 565 12.14 28.73 -8.76
CA TYR A 565 11.62 28.96 -7.41
C TYR A 565 11.97 27.79 -6.49
N GLU A 566 12.05 28.08 -5.20
CA GLU A 566 12.20 27.07 -4.16
C GLU A 566 11.09 27.16 -3.14
N MET A 567 10.59 26.01 -2.70
CA MET A 567 9.63 25.89 -1.61
C MET A 567 10.21 25.09 -0.45
N GLY A 568 10.29 25.71 0.73
CA GLY A 568 10.70 25.08 1.99
C GLY A 568 9.53 24.65 2.86
N GLU A 569 9.81 24.39 4.15
CA GLU A 569 8.79 23.95 5.13
C GLU A 569 7.73 24.98 5.49
N GLU A 570 7.98 26.27 5.23
CA GLU A 570 6.98 27.33 5.39
C GLU A 570 5.94 27.37 4.26
N LEU A 571 6.09 26.50 3.23
CA LEU A 571 5.22 26.46 2.05
C LEU A 571 5.12 27.81 1.32
N LYS A 572 6.26 28.48 1.15
CA LYS A 572 6.41 29.71 0.37
C LYS A 572 7.27 29.45 -0.85
N LEU A 573 6.79 29.88 -2.02
CA LEU A 573 7.54 29.84 -3.27
C LEU A 573 8.39 31.09 -3.40
N GLU A 574 9.70 30.94 -3.24
CA GLU A 574 10.68 32.02 -3.33
C GLU A 574 11.45 31.95 -4.64
N ARG A 575 11.47 33.04 -5.41
CA ARG A 575 12.25 33.13 -6.64
C ARG A 575 13.75 33.08 -6.32
N LYS A 576 14.52 32.30 -7.08
CA LYS A 576 15.98 32.16 -6.93
C LYS A 576 16.69 32.43 -8.26
N GLU A 577 17.92 32.94 -8.17
CA GLU A 577 18.82 33.11 -9.31
C GLU A 577 19.90 32.02 -9.22
N ASP A 578 19.57 30.83 -9.75
CA ASP A 578 20.44 29.64 -9.75
C ASP A 578 20.32 28.93 -11.09
N VAL A 579 21.11 29.39 -12.06
CA VAL A 579 21.10 28.90 -13.43
C VAL A 579 21.45 27.41 -13.50
N SER A 580 22.39 26.95 -12.66
CA SER A 580 22.83 25.55 -12.68
C SER A 580 21.69 24.61 -12.26
N THR A 581 20.96 24.94 -11.19
CA THR A 581 19.82 24.12 -10.77
C THR A 581 18.67 24.21 -11.77
N ALA A 582 18.40 25.41 -12.32
CA ALA A 582 17.38 25.58 -13.35
C ALA A 582 17.67 24.74 -14.61
N ASP A 583 18.92 24.77 -15.11
CA ASP A 583 19.36 23.97 -16.25
C ASP A 583 19.27 22.47 -15.98
N PHE A 584 19.68 22.05 -14.77
CA PHE A 584 19.53 20.65 -14.36
C PHE A 584 18.08 20.19 -14.36
N ILE A 585 17.15 20.98 -13.81
CA ILE A 585 15.72 20.65 -13.81
C ILE A 585 15.19 20.61 -15.24
N ARG A 586 15.57 21.58 -16.07
CA ARG A 586 15.13 21.66 -17.47
C ARG A 586 15.51 20.40 -18.26
N ASP A 587 16.72 19.90 -18.05
CA ASP A 587 17.24 18.77 -18.82
C ASP A 587 16.81 17.42 -18.24
N ARG A 588 16.91 17.25 -16.92
CA ARG A 588 16.64 15.96 -16.25
C ARG A 588 15.17 15.72 -15.96
N PHE A 589 14.39 16.77 -15.74
CA PHE A 589 12.98 16.66 -15.38
C PHE A 589 12.05 17.03 -16.53
N ALA A 590 12.56 17.15 -17.76
CA ALA A 590 11.73 17.28 -18.95
C ALA A 590 10.65 16.18 -19.01
N ILE A 591 9.46 16.53 -19.47
CA ILE A 591 8.39 15.55 -19.67
C ILE A 591 8.68 14.81 -20.98
N PRO A 592 8.78 13.47 -20.95
CA PRO A 592 9.08 12.71 -22.16
C PRO A 592 7.89 12.75 -23.13
N GLN A 593 8.19 12.76 -24.42
CA GLN A 593 7.21 12.66 -25.48
C GLN A 593 7.06 11.21 -25.95
N GLN A 594 5.88 10.86 -26.47
CA GLN A 594 5.63 9.59 -27.15
C GLN A 594 5.97 8.32 -26.34
N VAL A 595 5.78 8.36 -25.02
CA VAL A 595 5.97 7.19 -24.16
C VAL A 595 4.74 6.26 -24.10
N VAL A 596 3.62 6.71 -24.67
CA VAL A 596 2.39 5.94 -24.91
C VAL A 596 1.89 6.26 -26.31
N GLU A 597 1.06 5.38 -26.87
CA GLU A 597 0.41 5.60 -28.17
C GLU A 597 -1.10 5.76 -27.96
N ILE A 598 -1.66 6.86 -28.44
CA ILE A 598 -3.11 7.14 -28.32
C ILE A 598 -3.78 6.72 -29.62
N GLU A 599 -4.55 5.64 -29.55
CA GLU A 599 -5.31 5.10 -30.68
C GLU A 599 -6.81 5.41 -30.53
N LYS A 600 -7.59 5.21 -31.60
CA LYS A 600 -9.03 5.52 -31.65
C LYS A 600 -9.86 4.95 -30.48
N GLY A 601 -9.46 3.80 -29.95
CA GLY A 601 -10.19 3.09 -28.89
C GLY A 601 -9.47 3.01 -27.54
N SER A 602 -8.21 3.42 -27.43
CA SER A 602 -7.45 3.19 -26.21
C SER A 602 -6.14 3.94 -26.21
N VAL A 603 -5.57 4.14 -25.01
CA VAL A 603 -4.14 4.37 -24.88
C VAL A 603 -3.42 3.02 -24.86
N LEU A 604 -2.54 2.79 -25.83
CA LEU A 604 -1.64 1.65 -25.86
C LEU A 604 -0.36 1.97 -25.07
N VAL A 605 -0.04 1.08 -24.15
CA VAL A 605 1.24 1.04 -23.43
C VAL A 605 1.99 -0.21 -23.85
N VAL A 606 3.26 -0.05 -24.23
CA VAL A 606 4.19 -1.15 -24.43
C VAL A 606 5.21 -1.12 -23.30
N ASP A 607 5.15 -2.12 -22.42
CA ASP A 607 6.02 -2.17 -21.25
C ASP A 607 7.46 -2.60 -21.58
N ASP A 608 8.33 -2.64 -20.57
CA ASP A 608 9.74 -2.95 -20.76
C ASP A 608 9.99 -4.42 -21.11
N LYS A 609 9.01 -5.29 -20.85
CA LYS A 609 8.97 -6.70 -21.30
C LYS A 609 8.35 -6.85 -22.69
N ASN A 610 8.05 -5.74 -23.38
CA ASN A 610 7.36 -5.67 -24.67
C ASN A 610 5.92 -6.25 -24.66
N ARG A 611 5.28 -6.33 -23.49
CA ARG A 611 3.86 -6.67 -23.39
C ARG A 611 3.04 -5.43 -23.73
N ARG A 612 1.89 -5.65 -24.34
CA ARG A 612 0.99 -4.60 -24.83
C ARG A 612 -0.23 -4.53 -23.92
N TRP A 613 -0.55 -3.34 -23.42
CA TRP A 613 -1.64 -3.08 -22.50
C TRP A 613 -2.47 -1.91 -22.99
N ARG A 614 -3.79 -2.04 -23.02
CA ARG A 614 -4.69 -1.00 -23.50
C ARG A 614 -5.52 -0.42 -22.37
N LEU A 615 -5.41 0.89 -22.19
CA LEU A 615 -6.12 1.66 -21.18
C LEU A 615 -7.29 2.45 -21.79
N PRO A 616 -8.36 2.71 -21.02
CA PRO A 616 -9.51 3.46 -21.51
C PRO A 616 -9.16 4.92 -21.82
N LEU A 617 -9.86 5.48 -22.81
CA LEU A 617 -9.78 6.89 -23.15
C LEU A 617 -10.67 7.70 -22.20
N GLY A 618 -10.15 8.84 -21.75
CA GLY A 618 -10.93 9.92 -21.16
C GLY A 618 -11.33 10.97 -22.20
N GLU A 619 -11.13 12.24 -21.87
CA GLU A 619 -11.47 13.37 -22.75
C GLU A 619 -10.46 13.53 -23.90
N ASP A 620 -10.95 13.93 -25.08
CA ASP A 620 -10.12 14.06 -26.28
C ASP A 620 -9.07 15.19 -26.17
N ALA A 621 -9.32 16.18 -25.31
CA ALA A 621 -8.41 17.29 -25.05
C ALA A 621 -7.04 16.82 -24.52
N TYR A 622 -6.97 15.64 -23.90
CA TYR A 622 -5.73 15.07 -23.40
C TYR A 622 -4.76 14.63 -24.51
N SER A 623 -5.24 14.25 -25.70
CA SER A 623 -4.38 13.62 -26.70
C SER A 623 -3.27 14.56 -27.19
N SER A 624 -3.64 15.77 -27.64
CA SER A 624 -2.65 16.75 -28.12
C SER A 624 -1.69 17.20 -27.01
N LEU A 625 -2.16 17.31 -25.76
CA LEU A 625 -1.33 17.70 -24.63
C LEU A 625 -0.30 16.62 -24.28
N THR A 626 -0.72 15.36 -24.33
CA THR A 626 0.14 14.20 -24.07
C THR A 626 1.20 14.06 -25.15
N ASP A 627 0.82 14.15 -26.44
CA ASP A 627 1.75 14.02 -27.58
C ASP A 627 2.83 15.11 -27.57
N LYS A 628 2.47 16.33 -27.13
CA LYS A 628 3.40 17.46 -26.99
C LYS A 628 4.31 17.38 -25.76
N GLY A 629 4.11 16.40 -24.87
CA GLY A 629 4.86 16.27 -23.62
C GLY A 629 4.53 17.39 -22.62
N LEU A 630 3.26 17.78 -22.53
CA LEU A 630 2.82 18.84 -21.60
C LEU A 630 2.24 18.31 -20.29
N LEU A 631 2.07 16.99 -20.17
CA LEU A 631 1.50 16.30 -19.03
C LEU A 631 2.42 15.16 -18.62
N ARG A 632 2.87 15.12 -17.37
CA ARG A 632 3.67 13.99 -16.90
C ARG A 632 2.85 12.70 -16.85
N ILE A 633 3.36 11.64 -17.45
CA ILE A 633 2.66 10.35 -17.54
C ILE A 633 2.99 9.42 -16.38
N CYS A 634 4.22 9.40 -15.89
CA CYS A 634 4.61 8.47 -14.83
C CYS A 634 5.65 9.11 -13.91
N ARG A 635 5.49 8.92 -12.60
CA ARG A 635 6.51 9.26 -11.59
C ARG A 635 6.32 8.46 -10.31
N GLU A 636 7.43 8.16 -9.64
CA GLU A 636 7.41 7.65 -8.27
C GLU A 636 7.06 8.80 -7.31
N VAL A 637 5.99 8.64 -6.54
CA VAL A 637 5.50 9.64 -5.56
C VAL A 637 5.27 9.04 -4.17
N ALA A 638 5.48 7.75 -4.05
CA ALA A 638 5.64 7.02 -2.81
C ALA A 638 6.71 5.98 -3.07
N THR A 639 7.56 5.67 -2.09
CA THR A 639 8.71 4.78 -2.30
C THR A 639 8.27 3.48 -2.97
N GLU A 640 9.00 3.11 -4.02
CA GLU A 640 8.77 1.92 -4.85
C GLU A 640 7.39 1.81 -5.53
N ARG A 641 6.63 2.91 -5.62
CA ARG A 641 5.33 2.92 -6.31
C ARG A 641 5.14 4.11 -7.22
N ASP A 642 4.77 3.79 -8.45
CA ASP A 642 4.49 4.80 -9.45
C ASP A 642 3.03 5.23 -9.43
N LEU A 643 2.84 6.54 -9.53
CA LEU A 643 1.59 7.12 -9.96
C LEU A 643 1.69 7.33 -11.47
N PHE A 644 0.78 6.67 -12.19
CA PHE A 644 0.66 6.81 -13.64
C PHE A 644 -0.57 7.67 -13.95
N SER A 645 -0.41 8.73 -14.74
CA SER A 645 -1.48 9.63 -15.16
C SER A 645 -1.63 9.59 -16.66
N CYS A 646 -2.78 9.18 -17.16
CA CYS A 646 -3.00 9.13 -18.60
C CYS A 646 -4.46 9.34 -18.96
N HIS A 647 -4.68 10.18 -19.98
CA HIS A 647 -6.01 10.50 -20.51
C HIS A 647 -7.03 10.89 -19.41
N GLY A 648 -6.59 11.66 -18.42
CA GLY A 648 -7.43 12.13 -17.32
C GLY A 648 -7.72 11.11 -16.24
N THR A 649 -6.95 10.02 -16.14
CA THR A 649 -7.08 9.05 -15.03
C THR A 649 -5.74 8.84 -14.36
N PHE A 650 -5.75 8.88 -13.02
CA PHE A 650 -4.64 8.41 -12.20
C PHE A 650 -4.76 6.91 -11.94
N TYR A 651 -3.63 6.22 -12.00
CA TYR A 651 -3.50 4.80 -11.77
C TYR A 651 -2.38 4.54 -10.74
N GLU A 652 -2.64 3.63 -9.82
CA GLU A 652 -1.57 2.97 -9.06
C GLU A 652 -0.89 1.98 -10.00
N LEU A 653 0.42 2.15 -10.17
CA LEU A 653 1.25 1.31 -11.02
C LEU A 653 2.32 0.62 -10.17
N PRO A 654 2.16 -0.70 -9.93
CA PRO A 654 3.17 -1.50 -9.26
C PRO A 654 4.54 -1.45 -9.93
N ALA A 655 5.56 -1.79 -9.14
CA ALA A 655 6.92 -1.97 -9.59
C ALA A 655 7.06 -3.12 -10.60
N GLU A 656 8.10 -3.13 -11.45
CA GLU A 656 8.29 -4.15 -12.51
C GLU A 656 8.52 -5.57 -11.96
N ASN A 657 9.14 -5.67 -10.78
CA ASN A 657 9.30 -6.89 -9.98
C ASN A 657 7.99 -7.35 -9.32
N ALA A 658 7.00 -6.47 -9.19
CA ALA A 658 5.61 -6.78 -8.81
C ALA A 658 4.67 -6.85 -10.04
N ASP A 659 5.26 -7.16 -11.20
CA ASP A 659 4.66 -7.36 -12.53
C ASP A 659 4.06 -6.13 -13.24
N GLY A 660 4.25 -4.94 -12.66
CA GLY A 660 4.04 -3.66 -13.32
C GLY A 660 2.64 -3.49 -13.90
N TYR A 661 2.57 -3.20 -15.20
CA TYR A 661 1.32 -2.90 -15.90
C TYR A 661 0.29 -4.03 -15.80
N ALA A 662 0.69 -5.29 -15.70
CA ALA A 662 -0.25 -6.40 -15.54
C ALA A 662 -1.14 -6.24 -14.29
N LYS A 663 -0.66 -5.48 -13.29
CA LYS A 663 -1.31 -5.21 -12.00
C LYS A 663 -1.78 -3.76 -11.82
N ILE A 664 -1.75 -2.94 -12.87
CA ILE A 664 -2.22 -1.55 -12.81
C ILE A 664 -3.66 -1.47 -12.29
N ARG A 665 -3.96 -0.42 -11.53
CA ARG A 665 -5.29 -0.16 -10.94
C ARG A 665 -5.66 1.32 -11.09
N PRO A 666 -6.84 1.67 -11.65
CA PRO A 666 -7.28 3.06 -11.68
C PRO A 666 -7.67 3.53 -10.28
N VAL A 667 -7.27 4.75 -9.93
CA VAL A 667 -7.58 5.43 -8.66
C VAL A 667 -8.78 6.34 -8.84
N ALA A 668 -8.68 7.28 -9.77
CA ALA A 668 -9.71 8.28 -10.03
C ALA A 668 -9.56 8.93 -11.41
N THR A 669 -10.67 9.36 -12.00
CA THR A 669 -10.72 10.13 -13.25
C THR A 669 -11.02 11.59 -12.96
N HIS A 670 -10.31 12.50 -13.64
CA HIS A 670 -10.38 13.95 -13.49
C HIS A 670 -10.34 14.67 -14.85
N HIS A 671 -10.62 15.96 -14.84
CA HIS A 671 -10.61 16.84 -16.02
C HIS A 671 -9.50 17.91 -15.95
N TYR A 672 -8.51 17.74 -15.06
CA TYR A 672 -7.44 18.71 -14.86
C TYR A 672 -6.24 18.54 -15.81
N ARG A 673 -5.62 19.67 -16.15
CA ARG A 673 -4.36 19.81 -16.91
C ARG A 673 -3.15 19.73 -15.97
N ILE A 674 -2.91 18.57 -15.38
CA ILE A 674 -1.79 18.37 -14.45
C ILE A 674 -0.48 18.33 -15.25
N ASN A 675 0.34 19.38 -15.12
CA ASN A 675 1.57 19.53 -15.91
C ASN A 675 2.68 18.60 -15.39
N ASP A 676 3.00 18.67 -14.11
CA ASP A 676 3.94 17.79 -13.42
C ASP A 676 3.42 17.47 -12.01
N TYR A 677 3.97 16.43 -11.39
CA TYR A 677 3.70 16.06 -10.01
C TYR A 677 4.92 15.46 -9.35
N ALA A 678 5.06 15.58 -8.03
CA ALA A 678 6.17 15.03 -7.26
C ALA A 678 5.77 14.76 -5.80
N SER A 679 6.56 13.94 -5.10
CA SER A 679 6.50 13.85 -3.64
C SER A 679 7.48 14.83 -3.00
N TYR A 680 7.04 15.49 -1.92
CA TYR A 680 7.86 16.41 -1.13
C TYR A 680 7.34 16.50 0.31
N ARG A 681 8.20 16.18 1.29
CA ARG A 681 7.89 16.25 2.73
C ARG A 681 6.62 15.49 3.12
N GLY A 682 6.40 14.34 2.49
CA GLY A 682 5.22 13.48 2.67
C GLY A 682 3.93 13.95 2.01
N MET A 683 4.02 14.98 1.15
CA MET A 683 2.91 15.52 0.37
C MET A 683 3.07 15.17 -1.11
N LEU A 684 1.94 15.04 -1.81
CA LEU A 684 1.84 15.10 -3.26
C LEU A 684 1.73 16.57 -3.68
N ILE A 685 2.61 17.00 -4.60
CA ILE A 685 2.61 18.34 -5.19
C ILE A 685 2.22 18.22 -6.66
N LEU A 686 1.32 19.08 -7.14
CA LEU A 686 0.87 19.13 -8.53
C LEU A 686 1.09 20.53 -9.13
N THR A 687 1.47 20.62 -10.40
CA THR A 687 1.49 21.87 -11.20
C THR A 687 0.42 21.85 -12.29
N GLY A 688 0.13 23.01 -12.89
CA GLY A 688 -1.03 23.21 -13.77
C GLY A 688 -2.17 23.88 -13.02
N ILE A 689 -1.93 25.12 -12.59
CA ILE A 689 -2.76 25.88 -11.65
C ILE A 689 -3.37 27.11 -12.33
N THR A 690 -4.63 27.39 -12.03
CA THR A 690 -5.28 28.68 -12.28
C THR A 690 -5.47 29.39 -10.92
N PRO A 691 -4.51 30.24 -10.49
CA PRO A 691 -4.49 30.77 -9.11
C PRO A 691 -5.79 31.51 -8.71
N GLU A 692 -6.39 32.24 -9.64
CA GLU A 692 -7.62 33.00 -9.38
C GLU A 692 -8.81 32.10 -9.01
N GLU A 693 -8.90 30.91 -9.61
CA GLU A 693 -9.95 29.93 -9.27
C GLU A 693 -9.71 29.30 -7.90
N GLY A 694 -8.44 29.13 -7.54
CA GLY A 694 -7.98 28.59 -6.26
C GLY A 694 -7.96 29.58 -5.09
N LYS A 695 -8.45 30.81 -5.27
CA LYS A 695 -8.38 31.85 -4.24
C LYS A 695 -9.02 31.40 -2.92
N GLY A 696 -8.23 31.44 -1.84
CA GLY A 696 -8.64 31.02 -0.49
C GLY A 696 -8.63 29.50 -0.26
N ASN A 697 -8.23 28.70 -1.26
CA ASN A 697 -7.97 27.28 -1.06
C ASN A 697 -6.60 27.10 -0.38
N PRO A 698 -6.51 26.53 0.83
CA PRO A 698 -5.23 26.34 1.52
C PRO A 698 -4.28 25.39 0.76
N HIS A 699 -4.79 24.58 -0.16
CA HIS A 699 -3.98 23.68 -0.97
C HIS A 699 -3.25 24.41 -2.11
N ILE A 700 -3.64 25.64 -2.46
CA ILE A 700 -3.02 26.41 -3.55
C ILE A 700 -1.99 27.37 -2.97
N ILE A 701 -0.73 27.13 -3.31
CA ILE A 701 0.42 27.93 -2.88
C ILE A 701 0.89 28.74 -4.08
N VAL A 702 0.93 30.07 -3.94
CA VAL A 702 1.28 31.01 -5.02
C VAL A 702 2.49 31.84 -4.58
N SER A 703 3.44 32.05 -5.48
CA SER A 703 4.58 32.94 -5.24
C SER A 703 4.14 34.40 -5.04
N GLN A 704 4.96 35.19 -4.35
CA GLN A 704 4.64 36.59 -4.08
C GLN A 704 4.47 37.44 -5.35
N ASP A 705 5.19 37.10 -6.42
CA ASP A 705 5.11 37.76 -7.72
C ASP A 705 4.01 37.19 -8.64
N GLY A 706 3.27 36.17 -8.19
CA GLY A 706 2.16 35.55 -8.92
C GLY A 706 2.58 34.72 -10.14
N LYS A 707 3.87 34.43 -10.32
CA LYS A 707 4.42 33.75 -11.50
C LYS A 707 4.67 32.25 -11.34
N ALA A 708 4.49 31.72 -10.14
CA ALA A 708 4.59 30.31 -9.84
C ALA A 708 3.47 29.90 -8.87
N ALA A 709 2.90 28.72 -9.08
CA ALA A 709 1.92 28.16 -8.17
C ALA A 709 1.94 26.63 -8.20
N VAL A 710 1.58 26.03 -7.07
CA VAL A 710 1.42 24.57 -6.92
C VAL A 710 0.15 24.25 -6.12
N TRP A 711 -0.37 23.05 -6.31
CA TRP A 711 -1.30 22.41 -5.39
C TRP A 711 -0.54 21.45 -4.48
N ALA A 712 -0.88 21.39 -3.20
CA ALA A 712 -0.29 20.47 -2.22
C ALA A 712 -1.37 19.65 -1.49
N GLY A 713 -1.13 18.37 -1.23
CA GLY A 713 -2.00 17.46 -0.48
C GLY A 713 -1.30 16.15 -0.16
N VAL A 714 -2.03 15.09 0.13
CA VAL A 714 -1.48 13.73 0.21
C VAL A 714 -1.92 12.89 -0.98
N ILE A 715 -1.18 11.83 -1.34
CA ILE A 715 -1.57 10.94 -2.43
C ILE A 715 -2.98 10.34 -2.24
N ASP A 716 -3.38 10.07 -1.00
CA ASP A 716 -4.74 9.60 -0.67
C ASP A 716 -5.84 10.65 -0.87
N ASP A 717 -5.52 11.94 -1.07
CA ASP A 717 -6.53 12.91 -1.51
C ASP A 717 -7.03 12.61 -2.93
N LEU A 718 -6.27 11.88 -3.75
CA LEU A 718 -6.68 11.51 -5.11
C LEU A 718 -7.98 10.70 -5.15
N TRP A 719 -8.32 9.98 -4.07
CA TRP A 719 -9.62 9.30 -3.96
C TRP A 719 -10.80 10.29 -4.07
N LYS A 720 -10.61 11.54 -3.66
CA LYS A 720 -11.62 12.62 -3.68
C LYS A 720 -11.79 13.28 -5.06
N LEU A 721 -11.01 12.89 -6.07
CA LEU A 721 -11.25 13.30 -7.46
C LEU A 721 -12.51 12.63 -8.04
N GLY A 722 -12.86 11.45 -7.51
CA GLY A 722 -14.05 10.71 -7.88
C GLY A 722 -13.78 9.30 -8.39
N ARG A 723 -14.83 8.59 -8.78
CA ARG A 723 -14.71 7.23 -9.30
C ARG A 723 -14.09 7.19 -10.72
N PRO A 724 -13.34 6.13 -11.06
CA PRO A 724 -12.82 5.91 -12.40
C PRO A 724 -13.92 5.81 -13.47
N ARG A 725 -13.68 6.44 -14.62
CA ARG A 725 -14.56 6.42 -15.81
C ARG A 725 -13.70 6.35 -17.07
N GLY A 726 -14.30 5.96 -18.18
CA GLY A 726 -13.58 5.86 -19.44
C GLY A 726 -14.38 5.15 -20.52
N LYS A 727 -13.84 5.13 -21.72
CA LYS A 727 -14.48 4.50 -22.88
C LYS A 727 -13.46 3.93 -23.85
N GLY A 728 -13.91 3.05 -24.74
CA GLY A 728 -13.15 2.54 -25.85
C GLY A 728 -12.98 1.03 -25.84
N GLY A 729 -11.99 0.49 -26.54
CA GLY A 729 -11.73 -0.93 -26.59
C GLY A 729 -10.53 -1.28 -27.47
N PRO A 730 -10.11 -2.54 -27.47
CA PRO A 730 -8.87 -2.95 -28.13
C PRO A 730 -8.97 -3.02 -29.66
N TRP A 731 -10.18 -3.11 -30.21
CA TRP A 731 -10.47 -3.03 -31.64
C TRP A 731 -11.50 -1.94 -31.93
N VAL A 732 -11.16 -0.98 -32.79
CA VAL A 732 -12.08 0.03 -33.31
C VAL A 732 -11.84 0.16 -34.81
N ASP A 733 -12.82 -0.26 -35.60
CA ASP A 733 -12.75 -0.41 -37.04
C ASP A 733 -11.47 -1.15 -37.49
N SER A 734 -11.11 -2.21 -36.76
CA SER A 734 -9.81 -2.88 -36.89
C SER A 734 -9.92 -4.15 -37.72
N ASP A 735 -9.01 -4.36 -38.67
CA ASP A 735 -8.90 -5.61 -39.40
C ASP A 735 -8.29 -6.68 -38.50
N VAL A 736 -9.07 -7.70 -38.16
CA VAL A 736 -8.68 -8.78 -37.26
C VAL A 736 -8.48 -10.09 -38.01
N LYS A 737 -7.64 -10.95 -37.43
CA LYS A 737 -7.42 -12.31 -37.91
C LYS A 737 -8.20 -13.30 -37.06
N ALA A 738 -8.81 -14.28 -37.72
CA ALA A 738 -9.51 -15.36 -37.07
C ALA A 738 -8.58 -16.05 -36.06
N GLN A 739 -9.11 -16.35 -34.87
CA GLN A 739 -8.44 -17.06 -33.80
C GLN A 739 -7.22 -16.34 -33.20
N VAL A 740 -7.04 -15.04 -33.49
CA VAL A 740 -6.01 -14.20 -32.87
C VAL A 740 -6.67 -13.29 -31.84
N ALA A 741 -6.19 -13.36 -30.60
CA ALA A 741 -6.69 -12.53 -29.52
C ALA A 741 -6.26 -11.06 -29.66
N SER A 742 -7.13 -10.14 -29.25
CA SER A 742 -6.79 -8.74 -29.08
C SER A 742 -5.72 -8.55 -28.00
N ASP A 743 -5.07 -7.37 -27.99
CA ASP A 743 -4.34 -6.94 -26.80
C ASP A 743 -5.30 -6.87 -25.59
N PRO A 744 -4.82 -7.11 -24.36
CA PRO A 744 -5.59 -6.90 -23.12
C PRO A 744 -6.07 -5.46 -22.98
N TYR A 745 -7.35 -5.29 -22.65
CA TYR A 745 -7.97 -4.00 -22.33
C TYR A 745 -8.39 -3.97 -20.85
N LEU A 746 -8.11 -2.85 -20.16
CA LEU A 746 -8.39 -2.73 -18.74
C LEU A 746 -9.90 -2.62 -18.49
N ILE A 747 -10.44 -3.55 -17.70
CA ILE A 747 -11.87 -3.60 -17.31
C ILE A 747 -12.06 -3.58 -15.79
N GLY A 748 -11.01 -3.92 -15.03
CA GLY A 748 -11.04 -3.97 -13.58
C GLY A 748 -11.22 -2.61 -12.92
N PHE A 749 -11.84 -2.60 -11.74
CA PHE A 749 -12.05 -1.42 -10.90
C PHE A 749 -12.96 -0.32 -11.49
N TYR A 750 -13.49 -0.51 -12.69
CA TYR A 750 -14.59 0.29 -13.25
C TYR A 750 -15.95 -0.32 -12.90
N ASP A 751 -16.98 0.51 -12.83
CA ASP A 751 -18.37 0.09 -12.67
C ASP A 751 -19.25 0.47 -13.88
N GLN A 752 -20.51 0.04 -13.85
CA GLN A 752 -21.51 0.34 -14.90
C GLN A 752 -21.04 0.02 -16.32
N ARG A 753 -20.31 -1.09 -16.46
CA ARG A 753 -19.66 -1.53 -17.70
C ARG A 753 -20.69 -2.02 -18.71
N GLU A 754 -20.69 -1.43 -19.89
CA GLU A 754 -21.43 -1.88 -21.08
C GLU A 754 -20.44 -2.23 -22.19
N LEU A 755 -20.61 -3.38 -22.84
CA LEU A 755 -19.87 -3.80 -24.03
C LEU A 755 -20.79 -3.72 -25.26
N THR A 756 -20.28 -3.17 -26.36
CA THR A 756 -20.88 -3.21 -27.69
C THR A 756 -19.92 -3.88 -28.66
N LEU A 757 -20.42 -4.84 -29.44
CA LEU A 757 -19.69 -5.57 -30.47
C LEU A 757 -20.35 -5.36 -31.84
N SER A 758 -19.54 -5.13 -32.88
CA SER A 758 -20.00 -5.03 -34.28
C SER A 758 -18.90 -5.41 -35.27
N HIS A 759 -19.29 -5.77 -36.50
CA HIS A 759 -18.35 -6.10 -37.58
C HIS A 759 -18.86 -5.68 -38.96
N SER A 760 -18.00 -5.78 -39.98
CA SER A 760 -18.35 -5.49 -41.38
C SER A 760 -18.59 -6.72 -42.27
N SER A 761 -18.34 -7.94 -41.77
CA SER A 761 -18.61 -9.20 -42.52
C SER A 761 -20.07 -9.31 -42.99
N GLU A 762 -20.25 -9.86 -44.20
CA GLU A 762 -21.57 -10.22 -44.77
C GLU A 762 -22.19 -11.48 -44.13
N LYS A 763 -21.43 -12.20 -43.30
CA LYS A 763 -21.85 -13.38 -42.55
C LYS A 763 -21.76 -13.14 -41.06
N ALA A 764 -22.56 -13.87 -40.29
CA ALA A 764 -22.48 -13.85 -38.84
C ALA A 764 -21.05 -14.21 -38.37
N VAL A 765 -20.56 -13.48 -37.37
CA VAL A 765 -19.22 -13.65 -36.80
C VAL A 765 -19.37 -14.02 -35.33
N LYS A 766 -18.64 -15.03 -34.87
CA LYS A 766 -18.55 -15.33 -33.44
C LYS A 766 -17.38 -14.59 -32.84
N ILE A 767 -17.66 -13.85 -31.77
CA ILE A 767 -16.66 -13.15 -30.98
C ILE A 767 -16.63 -13.77 -29.59
N SER A 768 -15.54 -14.45 -29.27
CA SER A 768 -15.27 -14.94 -27.92
C SER A 768 -14.73 -13.79 -27.07
N VAL A 769 -15.24 -13.71 -25.85
CA VAL A 769 -14.81 -12.77 -24.82
C VAL A 769 -14.08 -13.55 -23.74
N GLU A 770 -12.81 -13.22 -23.53
CA GLU A 770 -12.00 -13.81 -22.48
C GLU A 770 -11.58 -12.74 -21.47
N VAL A 771 -11.42 -13.14 -20.22
CA VAL A 771 -11.02 -12.24 -19.13
C VAL A 771 -9.90 -12.84 -18.31
N ASP A 772 -9.08 -11.99 -17.71
CA ASP A 772 -8.05 -12.39 -16.75
C ASP A 772 -8.39 -11.79 -15.38
N PRO A 773 -8.93 -12.60 -14.44
CA PRO A 773 -9.33 -12.10 -13.14
C PRO A 773 -8.17 -11.64 -12.25
N THR A 774 -7.00 -12.25 -12.40
CA THR A 774 -5.85 -12.04 -11.52
C THR A 774 -4.83 -11.06 -12.11
N GLY A 775 -4.78 -10.94 -13.44
CA GLY A 775 -3.72 -10.28 -14.16
C GLY A 775 -2.46 -11.14 -14.30
N ASN A 776 -2.54 -12.46 -14.11
CA ASN A 776 -1.40 -13.39 -14.22
C ASN A 776 -1.32 -14.06 -15.61
N GLY A 777 -2.17 -13.66 -16.56
CA GLY A 777 -2.35 -14.32 -17.85
C GLY A 777 -3.25 -15.56 -17.79
N ASP A 778 -4.03 -15.72 -16.71
CA ASP A 778 -4.98 -16.82 -16.53
C ASP A 778 -6.29 -16.53 -17.26
N TRP A 779 -6.24 -16.51 -18.60
CA TRP A 779 -7.39 -16.17 -19.44
C TRP A 779 -8.51 -17.21 -19.33
N MET A 780 -9.70 -16.75 -18.98
CA MET A 780 -10.92 -17.54 -18.81
C MET A 780 -11.96 -17.07 -19.83
N GLU A 781 -12.64 -18.03 -20.48
CA GLU A 781 -13.77 -17.71 -21.34
C GLU A 781 -14.93 -17.17 -20.47
N TYR A 782 -15.44 -16.01 -20.86
CA TYR A 782 -16.61 -15.38 -20.23
C TYR A 782 -17.88 -15.67 -21.03
N ALA A 783 -17.83 -15.46 -22.35
CA ALA A 783 -18.96 -15.62 -23.24
C ALA A 783 -18.51 -15.73 -24.70
N VAL A 784 -19.36 -16.32 -25.54
CA VAL A 784 -19.23 -16.28 -27.00
C VAL A 784 -20.50 -15.66 -27.58
N TYR A 785 -20.35 -14.56 -28.30
CA TYR A 785 -21.46 -13.87 -28.95
C TYR A 785 -21.44 -14.12 -30.45
N THR A 786 -22.58 -14.52 -31.02
CA THR A 786 -22.80 -14.50 -32.47
C THR A 786 -23.37 -13.14 -32.84
N VAL A 787 -22.61 -12.35 -33.60
CA VAL A 787 -23.05 -11.04 -34.10
C VAL A 787 -23.50 -11.22 -35.54
N GLU A 788 -24.70 -10.75 -35.87
CA GLU A 788 -25.25 -10.83 -37.22
C GLU A 788 -24.78 -9.65 -38.10
N PRO A 789 -24.70 -9.83 -39.44
CA PRO A 789 -24.30 -8.75 -40.36
C PRO A 789 -25.11 -7.47 -40.18
N GLY A 790 -24.42 -6.34 -40.04
CA GLY A 790 -25.03 -5.01 -39.87
C GLY A 790 -25.73 -4.79 -38.52
N GLN A 791 -25.62 -5.72 -37.57
CA GLN A 791 -26.18 -5.59 -36.22
C GLN A 791 -25.10 -5.28 -35.18
N GLN A 792 -25.55 -4.85 -34.00
CA GLN A 792 -24.72 -4.68 -32.81
C GLN A 792 -25.18 -5.65 -31.73
N GLN A 793 -24.24 -6.32 -31.08
CA GLN A 793 -24.49 -7.04 -29.85
C GLN A 793 -24.11 -6.15 -28.67
N ARG A 794 -25.01 -6.02 -27.68
CA ARG A 794 -24.75 -5.28 -26.45
C ARG A 794 -24.80 -6.19 -25.23
N HIS A 795 -23.94 -5.93 -24.26
CA HIS A 795 -23.88 -6.69 -23.02
C HIS A 795 -23.62 -5.77 -21.82
N GLN A 796 -24.45 -5.89 -20.79
CA GLN A 796 -24.25 -5.21 -19.52
C GLN A 796 -23.63 -6.20 -18.53
N PHE A 797 -22.43 -5.90 -18.02
CA PHE A 797 -21.82 -6.74 -17.00
C PHE A 797 -22.57 -6.59 -15.67
N SER A 798 -22.71 -7.70 -14.94
CA SER A 798 -23.33 -7.67 -13.61
C SER A 798 -22.51 -6.79 -12.64
N PRO A 799 -23.14 -6.23 -11.60
CA PRO A 799 -22.42 -5.53 -10.54
C PRO A 799 -21.34 -6.39 -9.86
N SER A 800 -21.58 -7.70 -9.75
CA SER A 800 -20.69 -8.71 -9.16
C SER A 800 -19.52 -9.13 -10.03
N PHE A 801 -19.61 -8.96 -11.35
CA PHE A 801 -18.52 -9.31 -12.26
C PHE A 801 -17.25 -8.56 -11.88
N GLN A 802 -16.13 -9.26 -11.71
CA GLN A 802 -14.82 -8.65 -11.51
C GLN A 802 -13.79 -9.46 -12.29
N ALA A 803 -13.02 -8.74 -13.10
CA ALA A 803 -11.80 -9.21 -13.72
C ALA A 803 -10.86 -8.02 -13.93
N ARG A 804 -9.56 -8.26 -14.10
CA ARG A 804 -8.60 -7.18 -14.33
C ARG A 804 -8.55 -6.78 -15.80
N TRP A 805 -8.39 -7.77 -16.68
CA TRP A 805 -8.28 -7.56 -18.12
C TRP A 805 -9.40 -8.28 -18.89
N ILE A 806 -9.74 -7.75 -20.05
CA ILE A 806 -10.62 -8.37 -21.05
C ILE A 806 -9.91 -8.39 -22.41
N ARG A 807 -10.15 -9.43 -23.21
CA ARG A 807 -9.71 -9.51 -24.61
C ARG A 807 -10.77 -10.22 -25.47
N PHE A 808 -10.62 -10.09 -26.78
CA PHE A 808 -11.58 -10.60 -27.75
C PHE A 808 -10.91 -11.48 -28.80
N ILE A 809 -11.63 -12.48 -29.31
CA ILE A 809 -11.18 -13.37 -30.39
C ILE A 809 -12.32 -13.47 -31.40
N SER A 810 -12.04 -13.15 -32.67
CA SER A 810 -12.99 -13.37 -33.76
C SER A 810 -12.79 -14.77 -34.36
N ASP A 811 -13.86 -15.45 -34.74
CA ASP A 811 -13.78 -16.70 -35.50
C ASP A 811 -13.49 -16.49 -36.99
N THR A 812 -13.57 -15.25 -37.47
CA THR A 812 -13.54 -14.88 -38.88
C THR A 812 -12.60 -13.69 -39.11
N ASP A 813 -11.83 -13.73 -40.20
CA ASP A 813 -11.08 -12.57 -40.72
C ASP A 813 -12.08 -11.49 -41.17
N THR A 814 -12.13 -10.36 -40.47
CA THR A 814 -13.05 -9.25 -40.80
C THR A 814 -12.61 -7.96 -40.12
N ASN A 815 -13.36 -6.88 -40.33
CA ASN A 815 -13.21 -5.65 -39.58
C ASN A 815 -14.16 -5.67 -38.38
N VAL A 816 -13.64 -5.45 -37.17
CA VAL A 816 -14.39 -5.56 -35.91
C VAL A 816 -14.22 -4.29 -35.08
N THR A 817 -15.30 -3.93 -34.38
CA THR A 817 -15.29 -2.94 -33.30
C THR A 817 -15.77 -3.58 -32.00
N THR A 818 -14.98 -3.41 -30.96
CA THR A 818 -15.27 -3.75 -29.57
C THR A 818 -15.23 -2.46 -28.76
N TRP A 819 -16.36 -2.06 -28.18
CA TRP A 819 -16.47 -0.80 -27.47
C TRP A 819 -17.03 -1.00 -26.07
N LEU A 820 -16.29 -0.56 -25.06
CA LEU A 820 -16.68 -0.55 -23.66
C LEU A 820 -16.92 0.88 -23.18
N GLU A 821 -17.93 1.04 -22.32
CA GLU A 821 -18.21 2.30 -21.62
C GLU A 821 -18.27 2.07 -20.11
N TYR A 822 -17.63 2.97 -19.37
CA TYR A 822 -17.56 3.01 -17.91
C TYR A 822 -18.07 4.38 -17.41
N LYS A 823 -19.09 4.39 -16.54
CA LYS A 823 -19.92 5.60 -16.29
C LYS A 823 -19.79 6.25 -14.91
#